data_AF-A0A1H4VHF3-F1
#
_entry.id   AF-A0A1H4VHF3-F1
#
_cell.length_a   1.000
_cell.length_b   1.000
_cell.length_c   1.000
_cell.angle_alpha   90.00
_cell.angle_beta   90.00
_cell.angle_gamma   90.00
#
_symmetry.space_group_name_H-M   'P 1'
#
loop_
_entity.id
_entity.type
_entity.pdbx_description
1 polymer ?
#
loop_
_entity_poly.entity_id
_entity_poly.type
_entity_poly.pdbx_seq_one_letter_code
_entity_poly.pdbx_strand_id
1 'polypeptide(L)'
;MPLTPEVDAFAAAAIARMGALGVHLMPLKEGVKAALAKGWPIAPAYTADEALTYVRRGGNLGVNLIASRLIVLDAEDALATAAVAAAGFHPTVYPAKSQAPANPNPAKNKRGGSHTWLRVPADLDPAKIRSDRMGLILVNGGKIDVLANARYAVAPPSRLDEAPGYYYAPVAGGLADPSAPLTDIPEAPRWLFERPEPGQPEAPPSLVSLHGILAPETPYERMERSAASEELTAKIDAVSWDDWLAGDARLTPTGVYDGRCGCPEYYFNGADNNRSATLHDGCELGNGAHVWSGTMRRILGLAGEHFSRLDIAASLASPGTSRREVAARVGIELRSPSAPVGFGASTFEQLAEEADARGDTLTAENHRATAMFAHEAERRAAKHLDVQPLQGETQFTGAAVGADPNYNPFAGHPSAPRNPDDDGGGGGAAADGHAGAGYSPTPHPAAEQVIEYADDETGTIPEAVVVTHTDRHEKRAGSAEAGYVHTYPNVAFEKMPMPGNDELIEYPYPPMPEYVQPPVGAKTSKCDVLPPIVNRASHPYVDKEWIFYATPGLSQVAAAADSRGISRFGLLGSLLPRVVALIPPTVRLVPPDGQVPEGNEPTGAGTSVNLYSVLVGPPSSGKSVTLGAADALVPGVNMVPPGTGEGILKMFPRASNSSAAPGQAGDDVSDGLSTVDSYSTPSVLLNSDEIDIFAGEMTRQGTKTSGHYRSMWMGGDIGNVTSDKERHSQVAAHTYRFGIRLGAQPDACTSLFSEANRGTPQRFLWLPAQRMVRRGPVYPTRLQIETVYWFDGKPSMLPQTAAEQPPIWIRPPAAAADEMALEEFRSATANTLSPDGSYDYDANDDDDGSTAIAQRHALLGQLKVSVALAALDGLSAPQDVHWYAAKAVMDVREHVIRGLVSLTRTMTDKITRERGRDQGVLRASASASEKHETRERTRAALAVTSGVVANLRAGGATRTTIPEIMKLTTEAGATSANRAFLYEAVAQLVAWGSLISTPDKDAYMIAQAEPEADRPTPASGPQRPGPTPGAPPPTLSTIGA
;
A
#
# COMPACT_ATOMS: atom_id res chain seq x y z
N MET A 1 29.31 -20.35 -19.75
CA MET A 1 30.41 -21.28 -20.12
C MET A 1 30.52 -22.34 -19.03
N PRO A 2 30.95 -23.57 -19.34
CA PRO A 2 31.36 -24.51 -18.29
C PRO A 2 32.52 -23.93 -17.48
N LEU A 3 32.56 -24.21 -16.18
CA LEU A 3 33.66 -23.80 -15.31
C LEU A 3 34.95 -24.54 -15.70
N THR A 4 36.10 -23.90 -15.53
CA THR A 4 37.40 -24.60 -15.65
C THR A 4 37.53 -25.63 -14.51
N PRO A 5 38.28 -26.73 -14.70
CA PRO A 5 38.42 -27.77 -13.66
C PRO A 5 38.91 -27.23 -12.31
N GLU A 6 39.79 -26.23 -12.32
CA GLU A 6 40.31 -25.56 -11.12
C GLU A 6 39.22 -24.78 -10.38
N VAL A 7 38.38 -24.02 -11.11
CA VAL A 7 37.26 -23.26 -10.53
C VAL A 7 36.15 -24.20 -10.03
N ASP A 8 35.92 -25.33 -10.69
CA ASP A 8 34.95 -26.34 -10.26
C ASP A 8 35.39 -27.06 -8.97
N ALA A 9 36.68 -27.40 -8.86
CA ALA A 9 37.28 -27.95 -7.63
C ALA A 9 37.23 -26.95 -6.47
N PHE A 10 37.56 -25.68 -6.72
CA PHE A 10 37.42 -24.59 -5.76
C PHE A 10 35.96 -24.38 -5.32
N ALA A 11 35.02 -24.41 -6.27
CA ALA A 11 33.58 -24.28 -5.99
C ALA A 11 33.10 -25.40 -5.05
N ALA A 12 33.45 -26.65 -5.33
CA ALA A 12 33.11 -27.78 -4.49
C ALA A 12 33.69 -27.64 -3.08
N ALA A 13 34.96 -27.24 -2.95
CA ALA A 13 35.64 -27.05 -1.67
C ALA A 13 35.02 -25.90 -0.85
N ALA A 14 34.72 -24.76 -1.47
CA ALA A 14 34.09 -23.61 -0.82
C ALA A 14 32.66 -23.92 -0.34
N ILE A 15 31.86 -24.61 -1.16
CA ILE A 15 30.50 -25.03 -0.81
C ILE A 15 30.52 -26.04 0.34
N ALA A 16 31.41 -27.04 0.29
CA ALA A 16 31.57 -28.00 1.38
C ALA A 16 32.01 -27.31 2.69
N ARG A 17 32.93 -26.34 2.62
CA ARG A 17 33.37 -25.55 3.78
C ARG A 17 32.22 -24.74 4.40
N MET A 18 31.39 -24.09 3.59
CA MET A 18 30.21 -23.38 4.08
C MET A 18 29.17 -24.34 4.71
N GLY A 19 28.96 -25.53 4.12
CA GLY A 19 28.14 -26.57 4.72
C GLY A 19 28.65 -27.00 6.11
N ALA A 20 29.96 -27.16 6.25
CA ALA A 20 30.61 -27.50 7.53
C ALA A 20 30.52 -26.39 8.59
N LEU A 21 30.43 -25.12 8.17
CA LEU A 21 30.15 -23.97 9.05
C LEU A 21 28.66 -23.87 9.45
N GLY A 22 27.80 -24.76 8.95
CA GLY A 22 26.36 -24.77 9.27
C GLY A 22 25.64 -23.50 8.83
N VAL A 23 25.96 -22.98 7.63
CA VAL A 23 25.25 -21.84 7.03
C VAL A 23 24.20 -22.30 6.01
N HIS A 24 23.09 -21.58 5.95
CA HIS A 24 21.96 -21.87 5.09
C HIS A 24 22.19 -21.28 3.69
N LEU A 25 22.67 -22.10 2.76
CA LEU A 25 22.88 -21.72 1.36
C LEU A 25 21.56 -21.60 0.61
N MET A 26 21.43 -20.58 -0.24
CA MET A 26 20.23 -20.30 -1.04
C MET A 26 20.58 -19.82 -2.46
N PRO A 27 19.71 -20.03 -3.46
CA PRO A 27 19.96 -19.61 -4.84
C PRO A 27 19.75 -18.11 -5.07
N LEU A 28 20.73 -17.49 -5.70
CA LEU A 28 20.65 -16.15 -6.29
C LEU A 28 20.71 -16.24 -7.83
N LYS A 29 20.06 -15.30 -8.51
CA LYS A 29 20.09 -15.19 -9.97
C LYS A 29 21.52 -15.06 -10.49
N GLU A 30 21.77 -15.64 -11.65
CA GLU A 30 23.05 -15.49 -12.37
C GLU A 30 23.38 -14.00 -12.58
N GLY A 31 24.67 -13.65 -12.47
CA GLY A 31 25.19 -12.32 -12.79
C GLY A 31 24.89 -11.19 -11.79
N VAL A 32 23.86 -11.32 -10.96
CA VAL A 32 23.36 -10.25 -10.09
C VAL A 32 23.15 -10.68 -8.62
N LYS A 33 23.11 -9.69 -7.70
CA LYS A 33 22.87 -9.89 -6.27
C LYS A 33 21.36 -10.02 -5.91
N ALA A 34 20.60 -10.87 -6.60
CA ALA A 34 19.14 -10.97 -6.40
C ALA A 34 18.67 -12.41 -6.12
N ALA A 35 17.82 -12.62 -5.13
CA ALA A 35 17.24 -13.92 -4.82
C ALA A 35 16.42 -14.51 -5.99
N LEU A 36 16.46 -15.84 -6.16
CA LEU A 36 15.78 -16.52 -7.26
C LEU A 36 14.25 -16.55 -7.12
N ALA A 37 13.73 -16.70 -5.89
CA ALA A 37 12.30 -16.88 -5.61
C ALA A 37 11.77 -15.87 -4.57
N LYS A 38 10.49 -15.49 -4.66
CA LYS A 38 9.88 -14.50 -3.74
C LYS A 38 9.77 -14.97 -2.28
N GLY A 39 9.68 -16.29 -2.04
CA GLY A 39 9.59 -16.91 -0.70
C GLY A 39 10.93 -17.28 -0.05
N TRP A 40 12.04 -16.70 -0.51
CA TRP A 40 13.38 -17.12 -0.09
C TRP A 40 13.72 -17.05 1.42
N PRO A 41 13.15 -16.16 2.27
CA PRO A 41 13.57 -16.07 3.68
C PRO A 41 13.28 -17.33 4.51
N ILE A 42 12.29 -18.13 4.08
CA ILE A 42 11.86 -19.38 4.71
C ILE A 42 12.04 -20.60 3.80
N ALA A 43 12.78 -20.45 2.69
CA ALA A 43 13.11 -21.57 1.81
C ALA A 43 14.02 -22.58 2.54
N PRO A 44 14.04 -23.86 2.14
CA PRO A 44 15.03 -24.81 2.62
C PRO A 44 16.42 -24.49 2.06
N ALA A 45 17.47 -24.89 2.80
CA ALA A 45 18.85 -24.74 2.34
C ALA A 45 19.11 -25.63 1.12
N TYR A 46 19.87 -25.11 0.16
CA TYR A 46 20.48 -25.95 -0.87
C TYR A 46 21.47 -26.92 -0.23
N THR A 47 21.36 -28.20 -0.58
CA THR A 47 22.42 -29.18 -0.31
C THR A 47 23.69 -28.81 -1.07
N ALA A 48 24.84 -29.36 -0.64
CA ALA A 48 26.12 -29.09 -1.31
C ALA A 48 26.08 -29.47 -2.81
N ASP A 49 25.42 -30.59 -3.15
CA ASP A 49 25.27 -31.05 -4.53
C ASP A 49 24.34 -30.16 -5.36
N GLU A 50 23.24 -29.66 -4.78
CA GLU A 50 22.35 -28.69 -5.45
C GLU A 50 23.05 -27.36 -5.67
N ALA A 51 23.75 -26.84 -4.66
CA ALA A 51 24.54 -25.62 -4.75
C ALA A 51 25.64 -25.72 -5.83
N LEU A 52 26.40 -26.83 -5.85
CA LEU A 52 27.43 -27.05 -6.84
C LEU A 52 26.84 -27.23 -8.26
N THR A 53 25.73 -27.95 -8.38
CA THR A 53 25.01 -28.11 -9.66
C THR A 53 24.45 -26.79 -10.17
N TYR A 54 24.00 -25.90 -9.28
CA TYR A 54 23.48 -24.58 -9.64
C TYR A 54 24.60 -23.63 -10.07
N VAL A 55 25.71 -23.61 -9.34
CA VAL A 55 26.93 -22.85 -9.68
C VAL A 55 27.52 -23.29 -11.04
N ARG A 56 27.57 -24.60 -11.31
CA ARG A 56 27.99 -25.16 -12.62
C ARG A 56 27.13 -24.69 -13.79
N ARG A 57 25.89 -24.25 -13.54
CA ARG A 57 24.96 -23.69 -14.54
C ARG A 57 25.04 -22.16 -14.66
N GLY A 58 25.93 -21.50 -13.91
CA GLY A 58 26.10 -20.04 -13.88
C GLY A 58 25.37 -19.34 -12.72
N GLY A 59 24.62 -20.08 -11.89
CA GLY A 59 23.87 -19.53 -10.77
C GLY A 59 24.76 -19.01 -9.64
N ASN A 60 24.27 -18.02 -8.90
CA ASN A 60 24.95 -17.45 -7.73
C ASN A 60 24.41 -18.06 -6.42
N LEU A 61 25.18 -17.98 -5.35
CA LEU A 61 24.81 -18.45 -4.02
C LEU A 61 24.72 -17.29 -3.02
N GLY A 62 23.77 -17.39 -2.09
CA GLY A 62 23.65 -16.52 -0.93
C GLY A 62 23.59 -17.33 0.36
N VAL A 63 23.86 -16.66 1.48
CA VAL A 63 23.64 -17.16 2.84
C VAL A 63 22.42 -16.45 3.43
N ASN A 64 21.36 -17.19 3.75
CA ASN A 64 20.16 -16.66 4.42
C ASN A 64 20.50 -16.33 5.88
N LEU A 65 20.40 -15.06 6.28
CA LEU A 65 20.88 -14.63 7.60
C LEU A 65 19.98 -15.09 8.77
N ILE A 66 18.65 -15.10 8.60
CA ILE A 66 17.73 -15.63 9.63
C ILE A 66 18.01 -17.12 9.84
N ALA A 67 17.96 -17.90 8.76
CA ALA A 67 18.07 -19.35 8.85
C ALA A 67 19.49 -19.84 9.21
N SER A 68 20.51 -19.02 8.96
CA SER A 68 21.88 -19.26 9.44
C SER A 68 22.13 -18.71 10.84
N ARG A 69 21.17 -18.02 11.49
CA ARG A 69 21.42 -17.24 12.72
C ARG A 69 22.68 -16.36 12.62
N LEU A 70 22.83 -15.62 11.52
CA LEU A 70 23.99 -14.76 11.28
C LEU A 70 23.61 -13.29 11.22
N ILE A 71 24.58 -12.44 11.55
CA ILE A 71 24.71 -11.10 11.00
C ILE A 71 25.97 -11.03 10.14
N VAL A 72 26.04 -10.03 9.27
CA VAL A 72 27.25 -9.75 8.49
C VAL A 72 27.62 -8.28 8.59
N LEU A 73 28.86 -8.03 8.98
CA LEU A 73 29.50 -6.72 8.81
C LEU A 73 30.06 -6.69 7.37
N ASP A 74 29.40 -5.97 6.48
CA ASP A 74 29.76 -5.82 5.06
C ASP A 74 30.52 -4.50 4.88
N ALA A 75 31.84 -4.57 5.02
CA ALA A 75 32.74 -3.44 4.84
C ALA A 75 32.89 -3.14 3.34
N GLU A 76 32.46 -1.96 2.90
CA GLU A 76 32.46 -1.59 1.48
C GLU A 76 33.86 -1.23 0.94
N ASP A 77 34.81 -0.93 1.83
CA ASP A 77 36.16 -0.45 1.49
C ASP A 77 37.23 -0.95 2.48
N ALA A 78 38.50 -0.70 2.13
CA ALA A 78 39.66 -1.10 2.93
C ALA A 78 39.77 -0.42 4.30
N LEU A 79 39.23 0.79 4.50
CA LEU A 79 39.25 1.49 5.79
C LEU A 79 38.26 0.85 6.76
N ALA A 80 37.07 0.50 6.27
CA ALA A 80 36.10 -0.25 7.07
C ALA A 80 36.60 -1.65 7.41
N THR A 81 37.21 -2.35 6.45
CA THR A 81 37.86 -3.66 6.71
C THR A 81 38.97 -3.54 7.77
N ALA A 82 39.78 -2.47 7.74
CA ALA A 82 40.79 -2.21 8.76
C ALA A 82 40.17 -1.88 10.14
N ALA A 83 39.06 -1.15 10.21
CA ALA A 83 38.37 -0.85 11.46
C ALA A 83 37.75 -2.09 12.12
N VAL A 84 37.16 -2.98 11.31
CA VAL A 84 36.64 -4.29 11.74
C VAL A 84 37.77 -5.20 12.25
N ALA A 85 38.91 -5.22 11.54
CA ALA A 85 40.10 -5.95 11.98
C ALA A 85 40.71 -5.38 13.28
N ALA A 86 40.74 -4.06 13.43
CA ALA A 86 41.21 -3.39 14.67
C ALA A 86 40.32 -3.68 15.89
N ALA A 87 39.03 -3.99 15.67
CA ALA A 87 38.12 -4.47 16.71
C ALA A 87 38.27 -5.97 17.04
N GLY A 88 39.24 -6.66 16.44
CA GLY A 88 39.52 -8.08 16.68
C GLY A 88 38.73 -9.06 15.82
N PHE A 89 37.98 -8.60 14.81
CA PHE A 89 37.21 -9.48 13.93
C PHE A 89 37.94 -9.78 12.62
N HIS A 90 37.94 -11.05 12.19
CA HIS A 90 38.62 -11.47 10.98
C HIS A 90 37.66 -11.54 9.77
N PRO A 91 37.99 -10.88 8.64
CA PRO A 91 37.26 -11.02 7.39
C PRO A 91 37.03 -12.47 6.96
N THR A 92 35.81 -12.77 6.50
CA THR A 92 35.37 -14.11 6.10
C THR A 92 35.38 -14.30 4.58
N VAL A 93 34.89 -13.31 3.83
CA VAL A 93 34.77 -13.35 2.36
C VAL A 93 35.22 -12.01 1.76
N TYR A 94 35.97 -12.07 0.65
CA TYR A 94 36.19 -10.92 -0.23
C TYR A 94 35.10 -10.88 -1.32
N PRO A 95 34.30 -9.80 -1.41
CA PRO A 95 33.40 -9.56 -2.53
C PRO A 95 34.11 -9.54 -3.89
N ALA A 96 33.42 -9.96 -4.95
CA ALA A 96 33.95 -9.87 -6.32
C ALA A 96 34.37 -8.43 -6.69
N LYS A 97 33.56 -7.43 -6.32
CA LYS A 97 33.83 -6.00 -6.58
C LYS A 97 35.02 -5.44 -5.79
N SER A 98 35.43 -6.05 -4.67
CA SER A 98 36.54 -5.54 -3.85
C SER A 98 37.92 -6.03 -4.30
N GLN A 99 37.95 -7.07 -5.13
CA GLN A 99 39.15 -7.62 -5.76
C GLN A 99 39.42 -7.02 -7.15
N ALA A 100 38.39 -6.42 -7.78
CA ALA A 100 38.51 -5.73 -9.05
C ALA A 100 39.49 -4.53 -8.98
N PRO A 101 40.04 -4.06 -10.12
CA PRO A 101 40.87 -2.87 -10.17
C PRO A 101 40.15 -1.66 -9.58
N ALA A 102 40.91 -0.74 -8.96
CA ALA A 102 40.33 0.44 -8.32
C ALA A 102 39.50 1.26 -9.31
N ASN A 103 38.26 1.59 -8.94
CA ASN A 103 37.40 2.40 -9.80
C ASN A 103 37.96 3.84 -9.89
N PRO A 104 38.06 4.46 -11.10
CA PRO A 104 38.51 5.84 -11.23
C PRO A 104 37.66 6.86 -10.46
N ASN A 105 36.39 6.54 -10.18
CA ASN A 105 35.55 7.31 -9.27
C ASN A 105 35.72 6.78 -7.82
N PRO A 106 36.27 7.58 -6.88
CA PRO A 106 36.48 7.16 -5.49
C PRO A 106 35.21 6.67 -4.79
N ALA A 107 34.05 7.29 -5.04
CA ALA A 107 32.77 6.90 -4.44
C ALA A 107 32.24 5.54 -4.96
N LYS A 108 32.78 5.05 -6.09
CA LYS A 108 32.46 3.73 -6.67
C LYS A 108 33.59 2.72 -6.46
N ASN A 109 34.68 3.10 -5.78
CA ASN A 109 35.81 2.23 -5.52
C ASN A 109 35.56 1.34 -4.29
N LYS A 110 35.16 0.09 -4.51
CA LYS A 110 34.92 -0.91 -3.44
C LYS A 110 36.17 -1.73 -3.08
N ARG A 111 37.35 -1.34 -3.57
CA ARG A 111 38.58 -2.13 -3.46
C ARG A 111 38.98 -2.31 -2.00
N GLY A 112 39.26 -3.56 -1.63
CA GLY A 112 39.67 -3.94 -0.27
C GLY A 112 38.54 -4.09 0.76
N GLY A 113 37.27 -3.88 0.38
CA GLY A 113 36.11 -4.26 1.21
C GLY A 113 35.97 -5.78 1.44
N SER A 114 35.21 -6.17 2.46
CA SER A 114 35.08 -7.56 2.94
C SER A 114 33.78 -7.82 3.70
N HIS A 115 33.26 -9.05 3.65
CA HIS A 115 32.25 -9.53 4.61
C HIS A 115 32.91 -10.18 5.83
N THR A 116 32.41 -9.89 7.03
CA THR A 116 32.72 -10.62 8.28
C THR A 116 31.44 -11.23 8.83
N TRP A 117 31.40 -12.55 8.99
CA TRP A 117 30.22 -13.28 9.48
C TRP A 117 30.29 -13.50 10.99
N LEU A 118 29.20 -13.22 11.71
CA LEU A 118 29.09 -13.40 13.15
C LEU A 118 27.77 -14.11 13.51
N ARG A 119 27.78 -15.05 14.46
CA ARG A 119 26.58 -15.75 14.96
C ARG A 119 25.73 -14.84 15.86
N VAL A 120 24.41 -14.87 15.68
CA VAL A 120 23.45 -14.20 16.56
C VAL A 120 23.43 -14.93 17.92
N PRO A 121 23.65 -14.21 19.06
CA PRO A 121 23.61 -14.78 20.40
C PRO A 121 22.43 -15.71 20.64
N ALA A 122 22.67 -16.82 21.35
CA ALA A 122 21.68 -17.91 21.46
C ALA A 122 20.34 -17.48 22.10
N ASP A 123 20.34 -16.46 22.96
CA ASP A 123 19.15 -15.87 23.59
C ASP A 123 18.34 -14.95 22.66
N LEU A 124 18.92 -14.51 21.53
CA LEU A 124 18.28 -13.60 20.59
C LEU A 124 17.62 -14.34 19.42
N ASP A 125 16.45 -13.84 19.01
CA ASP A 125 15.67 -14.32 17.88
C ASP A 125 16.07 -13.54 16.61
N PRO A 126 16.73 -14.16 15.62
CA PRO A 126 17.24 -13.46 14.44
C PRO A 126 16.15 -12.84 13.56
N ALA A 127 14.90 -13.30 13.67
CA ALA A 127 13.77 -12.71 12.94
C ALA A 127 13.25 -11.40 13.57
N LYS A 128 13.63 -11.09 14.83
CA LYS A 128 13.22 -9.89 15.57
C LYS A 128 14.29 -8.80 15.60
N ILE A 129 15.46 -9.05 15.01
CA ILE A 129 16.59 -8.12 14.97
C ILE A 129 16.34 -7.01 13.95
N ARG A 130 16.79 -5.78 14.26
CA ARG A 130 16.67 -4.61 13.37
C ARG A 130 17.56 -4.75 12.11
N SER A 131 17.14 -4.22 10.95
CA SER A 131 17.88 -4.38 9.67
C SER A 131 17.66 -3.28 8.61
N ASP A 132 17.28 -2.08 9.08
CA ASP A 132 16.93 -0.90 8.28
C ASP A 132 18.06 0.14 8.15
N ARG A 133 19.12 0.03 8.95
CA ARG A 133 20.26 0.97 8.95
C ARG A 133 21.42 0.46 8.09
N MET A 134 21.71 1.20 7.02
CA MET A 134 22.70 0.86 6.00
C MET A 134 23.49 2.11 5.57
N GLY A 135 24.71 1.93 5.10
CA GLY A 135 25.60 2.97 4.61
C GLY A 135 26.34 3.75 5.70
N LEU A 136 26.64 3.10 6.83
CA LEU A 136 27.24 3.72 8.00
C LEU A 136 28.70 4.11 7.73
N ILE A 137 29.11 5.27 8.25
CA ILE A 137 30.51 5.73 8.21
C ILE A 137 31.12 5.54 9.60
N LEU A 138 32.24 4.83 9.65
CA LEU A 138 33.01 4.58 10.86
C LEU A 138 33.92 5.78 11.21
N VAL A 139 34.44 5.81 12.43
CA VAL A 139 35.29 6.90 12.95
C VAL A 139 36.50 7.20 12.05
N ASN A 140 37.06 6.18 11.39
CA ASN A 140 38.18 6.34 10.45
C ASN A 140 37.77 6.73 9.01
N GLY A 141 36.48 7.01 8.78
CA GLY A 141 35.92 7.37 7.49
C GLY A 141 35.61 6.20 6.54
N GLY A 142 35.84 4.95 6.95
CA GLY A 142 35.47 3.77 6.16
C GLY A 142 33.96 3.50 6.19
N LYS A 143 33.41 2.98 5.10
CA LYS A 143 31.97 2.72 4.95
C LYS A 143 31.60 1.25 5.16
N ILE A 144 30.54 1.01 5.94
CA ILE A 144 30.10 -0.33 6.35
C ILE A 144 28.57 -0.48 6.37
N ASP A 145 28.11 -1.69 6.05
CA ASP A 145 26.73 -2.14 6.20
C ASP A 145 26.65 -3.23 7.29
N VAL A 146 25.53 -3.26 8.03
CA VAL A 146 25.25 -4.35 9.00
C VAL A 146 24.01 -5.10 8.52
N LEU A 147 24.23 -6.27 7.92
CA LEU A 147 23.18 -7.11 7.38
C LEU A 147 22.65 -8.05 8.48
N ALA A 148 21.34 -8.01 8.73
CA ALA A 148 20.64 -8.84 9.72
C ALA A 148 19.19 -9.12 9.26
N ASN A 149 18.45 -9.93 10.02
CA ASN A 149 17.05 -10.29 9.75
C ASN A 149 16.87 -10.83 8.30
N ALA A 150 15.77 -10.49 7.62
CA ALA A 150 15.41 -10.93 6.26
C ALA A 150 16.29 -10.32 5.16
N ARG A 151 17.61 -10.51 5.30
CA ARG A 151 18.66 -10.23 4.30
C ARG A 151 19.46 -11.50 4.01
N TYR A 152 20.30 -11.44 2.97
CA TYR A 152 21.26 -12.49 2.64
C TYR A 152 22.60 -11.86 2.27
N ALA A 153 23.70 -12.54 2.62
CA ALA A 153 25.03 -12.20 2.13
C ALA A 153 25.34 -13.03 0.87
N VAL A 154 26.03 -12.44 -0.12
CA VAL A 154 26.47 -13.19 -1.31
C VAL A 154 27.66 -14.08 -0.94
N ALA A 155 27.62 -15.34 -1.35
CA ALA A 155 28.54 -16.40 -0.92
C ALA A 155 29.56 -16.77 -2.03
N PRO A 156 30.78 -17.21 -1.69
CA PRO A 156 31.65 -17.89 -2.63
C PRO A 156 30.98 -19.14 -3.24
N PRO A 157 31.23 -19.49 -4.51
CA PRO A 157 32.07 -18.83 -5.50
C PRO A 157 31.24 -17.94 -6.45
N SER A 158 30.29 -17.14 -5.96
CA SER A 158 29.41 -16.32 -6.82
C SER A 158 30.18 -15.32 -7.68
N ARG A 159 29.63 -14.97 -8.84
CA ARG A 159 30.18 -13.96 -9.78
C ARG A 159 29.19 -12.83 -10.04
N LEU A 160 29.67 -11.66 -10.43
CA LEU A 160 28.83 -10.54 -10.85
C LEU A 160 29.21 -10.07 -12.25
N ASP A 161 28.23 -9.73 -13.08
CA ASP A 161 28.48 -9.22 -14.43
C ASP A 161 29.13 -7.82 -14.39
N GLU A 162 28.91 -7.07 -13.31
CA GLU A 162 29.59 -5.80 -13.00
C GLU A 162 31.05 -5.96 -12.52
N ALA A 163 31.53 -7.19 -12.31
CA ALA A 163 32.90 -7.49 -11.90
C ALA A 163 33.46 -8.70 -12.69
N PRO A 164 33.54 -8.59 -14.04
CA PRO A 164 33.91 -9.72 -14.89
C PRO A 164 35.32 -10.21 -14.56
N GLY A 165 35.48 -11.54 -14.44
CA GLY A 165 36.73 -12.18 -14.05
C GLY A 165 36.98 -12.27 -12.54
N TYR A 166 36.13 -11.67 -11.70
CA TYR A 166 36.25 -11.73 -10.24
C TYR A 166 35.10 -12.49 -9.59
N TYR A 167 35.42 -13.24 -8.55
CA TYR A 167 34.49 -14.09 -7.80
C TYR A 167 34.45 -13.67 -6.34
N TYR A 168 33.32 -13.91 -5.68
CA TYR A 168 33.29 -13.96 -4.22
C TYR A 168 34.22 -15.09 -3.76
N ALA A 169 35.23 -14.75 -2.95
CA ALA A 169 36.29 -15.67 -2.57
C ALA A 169 36.45 -15.70 -1.05
N PRO A 170 36.73 -16.87 -0.43
CA PRO A 170 37.16 -16.92 0.96
C PRO A 170 38.41 -16.07 1.19
N VAL A 171 38.50 -15.47 2.37
CA VAL A 171 39.73 -14.82 2.84
C VAL A 171 40.72 -15.92 3.20
N ALA A 172 41.94 -15.87 2.67
CA ALA A 172 42.97 -16.88 2.93
C ALA A 172 43.30 -16.99 4.43
N GLY A 173 43.30 -18.22 4.97
CA GLY A 173 43.41 -18.49 6.40
C GLY A 173 42.16 -18.16 7.23
N GLY A 174 41.10 -17.62 6.63
CA GLY A 174 39.87 -17.21 7.28
C GLY A 174 38.81 -18.32 7.40
N LEU A 175 37.69 -18.02 8.06
CA LEU A 175 36.65 -19.01 8.41
C LEU A 175 36.12 -19.79 7.19
N ALA A 176 35.93 -19.13 6.05
CA ALA A 176 35.40 -19.74 4.83
C ALA A 176 36.46 -20.44 3.95
N ASP A 177 37.75 -20.39 4.32
CA ASP A 177 38.84 -20.99 3.54
C ASP A 177 38.83 -22.52 3.71
N PRO A 178 38.66 -23.31 2.62
CA PRO A 178 38.71 -24.77 2.70
C PRO A 178 40.08 -25.33 3.11
N SER A 179 41.16 -24.56 2.95
CA SER A 179 42.53 -24.95 3.31
C SER A 179 42.90 -24.64 4.77
N ALA A 180 42.11 -23.81 5.46
CA ALA A 180 42.30 -23.48 6.86
C ALA A 180 41.66 -24.52 7.79
N PRO A 181 42.12 -24.68 9.06
CA PRO A 181 41.43 -25.49 10.06
C PRO A 181 39.95 -25.10 10.21
N LEU A 182 39.07 -26.06 10.46
CA LEU A 182 37.65 -25.77 10.69
C LEU A 182 37.44 -25.23 12.11
N THR A 183 37.05 -23.96 12.19
CA THR A 183 36.62 -23.27 13.42
C THR A 183 35.21 -22.74 13.21
N ASP A 184 34.40 -22.71 14.28
CA ASP A 184 33.04 -22.19 14.22
C ASP A 184 33.04 -20.66 14.01
N ILE A 185 31.90 -20.14 13.55
CA ILE A 185 31.68 -18.71 13.34
C ILE A 185 31.55 -18.02 14.72
N PRO A 186 32.36 -17.00 15.04
CA PRO A 186 32.33 -16.34 16.35
C PRO A 186 30.99 -15.64 16.59
N GLU A 187 30.57 -15.58 17.86
CA GLU A 187 29.34 -14.91 18.26
C GLU A 187 29.47 -13.37 18.15
N ALA A 188 28.39 -12.73 17.72
CA ALA A 188 28.28 -11.28 17.63
C ALA A 188 28.18 -10.66 19.04
N PRO A 189 28.97 -9.63 19.37
CA PRO A 189 28.99 -9.07 20.72
C PRO A 189 27.67 -8.38 21.09
N ARG A 190 27.29 -8.46 22.37
CA ARG A 190 26.01 -7.92 22.87
C ARG A 190 25.80 -6.42 22.63
N TRP A 191 26.88 -5.63 22.64
CA TRP A 191 26.83 -4.18 22.38
C TRP A 191 26.26 -3.81 20.99
N LEU A 192 26.17 -4.74 20.02
CA LEU A 192 25.45 -4.49 18.76
C LEU A 192 23.92 -4.45 18.96
N PHE A 193 23.39 -5.19 19.93
CA PHE A 193 21.96 -5.43 20.16
C PHE A 193 21.38 -4.65 21.34
N GLU A 194 22.25 -4.16 22.23
CA GLU A 194 21.89 -3.44 23.44
C GLU A 194 22.20 -1.94 23.30
N ARG A 195 21.39 -1.08 23.92
CA ARG A 195 21.64 0.37 23.93
C ARG A 195 22.67 0.69 25.00
N PRO A 196 23.56 1.68 24.80
CA PRO A 196 24.55 2.04 25.79
C PRO A 196 23.90 2.54 27.09
N GLU A 197 24.06 1.78 28.18
CA GLU A 197 23.75 2.22 29.53
C GLU A 197 25.01 2.76 30.23
N PRO A 198 24.89 3.76 31.14
CA PRO A 198 26.04 4.32 31.85
C PRO A 198 26.81 3.24 32.65
N GLY A 199 28.08 3.02 32.30
CA GLY A 199 28.98 2.09 33.00
C GLY A 199 29.04 0.65 32.47
N GLN A 200 28.36 0.34 31.36
CA GLN A 200 28.49 -0.95 30.66
C GLN A 200 29.69 -0.97 29.70
N PRO A 201 30.23 -2.15 29.31
CA PRO A 201 31.42 -2.24 28.45
C PRO A 201 31.20 -1.58 27.09
N GLU A 202 32.06 -0.63 26.76
CA GLU A 202 31.98 0.16 25.52
C GLU A 202 32.23 -0.70 24.27
N ALA A 203 31.52 -0.38 23.19
CA ALA A 203 31.84 -0.89 21.87
C ALA A 203 33.27 -0.45 21.48
N PRO A 204 34.07 -1.29 20.80
CA PRO A 204 35.46 -0.96 20.44
C PRO A 204 35.55 0.40 19.73
N PRO A 205 36.54 1.27 20.04
CA PRO A 205 36.59 2.63 19.49
C PRO A 205 36.53 2.72 17.96
N SER A 206 37.03 1.72 17.23
CA SER A 206 36.95 1.66 15.76
C SER A 206 35.54 1.35 15.22
N LEU A 207 34.65 0.77 16.04
CA LEU A 207 33.28 0.37 15.70
C LEU A 207 32.22 1.00 16.62
N VAL A 208 32.54 2.02 17.42
CA VAL A 208 31.61 2.65 18.37
C VAL A 208 30.33 3.17 17.70
N SER A 209 30.41 3.59 16.44
CA SER A 209 29.28 3.98 15.58
C SER A 209 28.23 2.88 15.35
N LEU A 210 28.55 1.63 15.70
CA LEU A 210 27.67 0.45 15.58
C LEU A 210 27.01 0.04 16.93
N HIS A 211 27.26 0.76 18.03
CA HIS A 211 26.65 0.45 19.34
C HIS A 211 25.12 0.54 19.28
N GLY A 212 24.43 -0.54 19.65
CA GLY A 212 22.97 -0.64 19.65
C GLY A 212 22.33 -0.59 18.26
N ILE A 213 23.11 -0.71 17.18
CA ILE A 213 22.61 -0.58 15.80
C ILE A 213 21.53 -1.61 15.44
N LEU A 214 21.56 -2.77 16.11
CA LEU A 214 20.63 -3.89 15.95
C LEU A 214 19.55 -3.95 17.04
N ALA A 215 19.54 -2.99 17.97
CA ALA A 215 18.58 -2.94 19.08
C ALA A 215 17.13 -2.73 18.59
N PRO A 216 16.13 -3.35 19.24
CA PRO A 216 14.73 -3.19 18.88
C PRO A 216 14.23 -1.75 19.09
N GLU A 217 13.23 -1.37 18.30
CA GLU A 217 12.59 -0.06 18.39
C GLU A 217 11.61 0.01 19.55
N THR A 218 11.64 1.11 20.29
CA THR A 218 10.60 1.40 21.28
C THR A 218 9.26 1.66 20.57
N PRO A 219 8.11 1.50 21.26
CA PRO A 219 6.82 1.93 20.73
C PRO A 219 6.77 3.42 20.39
N TYR A 220 7.55 4.25 21.09
CA TYR A 220 7.61 5.70 20.93
C TYR A 220 8.31 6.11 19.63
N GLU A 221 9.52 5.59 19.37
CA GLU A 221 10.28 5.87 18.14
C GLU A 221 9.54 5.43 16.85
N ARG A 222 8.73 4.37 16.93
CA ARG A 222 7.85 3.94 15.82
C ARG A 222 6.76 4.96 15.52
N MET A 223 6.26 5.67 16.53
CA MET A 223 5.23 6.70 16.39
C MET A 223 5.82 8.01 15.83
N GLU A 224 6.99 8.43 16.33
CA GLU A 224 7.70 9.60 15.81
C GLU A 224 8.15 9.43 14.35
N ARG A 225 8.56 8.22 13.92
CA ARG A 225 8.88 7.97 12.49
C ARG A 225 7.69 8.27 11.57
N SER A 226 6.48 7.82 11.92
CA SER A 226 5.29 8.03 11.08
C SER A 226 5.01 9.52 10.93
N ALA A 227 4.97 10.24 12.05
CA ALA A 227 4.76 11.68 12.07
C ALA A 227 5.81 12.46 11.27
N ALA A 228 7.10 12.11 11.39
CA ALA A 228 8.17 12.76 10.64
C ALA A 228 8.12 12.49 9.12
N SER A 229 7.64 11.31 8.70
CA SER A 229 7.46 10.97 7.29
C SER A 229 6.26 11.70 6.68
N GLU A 230 5.18 11.84 7.43
CA GLU A 230 4.00 12.63 7.05
C GLU A 230 4.34 14.13 6.93
N GLU A 231 5.10 14.68 7.90
CA GLU A 231 5.56 16.09 7.88
C GLU A 231 6.49 16.39 6.70
N LEU A 232 7.44 15.49 6.38
CA LEU A 232 8.34 15.68 5.24
C LEU A 232 7.58 15.66 3.90
N THR A 233 6.61 14.76 3.76
CA THR A 233 5.75 14.68 2.57
C THR A 233 5.01 16.00 2.35
N ALA A 234 4.40 16.54 3.42
CA ALA A 234 3.72 17.83 3.37
C ALA A 234 4.64 19.00 2.98
N LYS A 235 5.92 19.00 3.39
CA LYS A 235 6.91 20.02 2.99
C LYS A 235 7.32 19.92 1.52
N ILE A 236 7.52 18.70 1.01
CA ILE A 236 7.84 18.48 -0.42
C ILE A 236 6.69 18.93 -1.32
N ASP A 237 5.47 18.65 -0.88
CA ASP A 237 4.22 18.97 -1.58
C ASP A 237 3.87 20.47 -1.56
N ALA A 238 4.31 21.21 -0.53
CA ALA A 238 4.08 22.64 -0.41
C ALA A 238 4.93 23.51 -1.36
N VAL A 239 5.95 22.93 -2.01
CA VAL A 239 6.80 23.62 -3.00
C VAL A 239 6.25 23.40 -4.42
N SER A 240 6.11 24.48 -5.19
CA SER A 240 5.48 24.45 -6.52
C SER A 240 6.29 23.63 -7.54
N TRP A 241 5.62 23.15 -8.59
CA TRP A 241 6.32 22.48 -9.69
C TRP A 241 7.29 23.40 -10.44
N ASP A 242 6.99 24.70 -10.53
CA ASP A 242 7.87 25.66 -11.20
C ASP A 242 9.18 25.85 -10.42
N ASP A 243 9.11 25.88 -9.08
CA ASP A 243 10.29 25.92 -8.21
C ASP A 243 11.10 24.60 -8.25
N TRP A 244 10.41 23.45 -8.28
CA TRP A 244 11.06 22.14 -8.38
C TRP A 244 11.74 21.87 -9.73
N LEU A 245 11.15 22.35 -10.83
CA LEU A 245 11.69 22.17 -12.18
C LEU A 245 12.68 23.28 -12.59
N ALA A 246 12.57 24.48 -12.01
CA ALA A 246 13.40 25.66 -12.28
C ALA A 246 13.58 25.97 -13.78
N GLY A 247 12.57 25.66 -14.61
CA GLY A 247 12.61 25.85 -16.06
C GLY A 247 13.43 24.81 -16.86
N ASP A 248 13.61 23.59 -16.35
CA ASP A 248 14.36 22.54 -17.06
C ASP A 248 13.79 22.22 -18.47
N ALA A 249 14.54 22.60 -19.50
CA ALA A 249 14.12 22.51 -20.90
C ALA A 249 13.89 21.08 -21.44
N ARG A 250 14.12 20.02 -20.65
CA ARG A 250 13.72 18.65 -21.04
C ARG A 250 12.26 18.36 -20.78
N LEU A 251 11.61 19.03 -19.82
CA LEU A 251 10.17 18.93 -19.59
C LEU A 251 9.50 20.22 -20.03
N THR A 252 8.78 20.16 -21.14
CA THR A 252 8.08 21.31 -21.70
C THR A 252 6.58 21.15 -21.50
N PRO A 253 5.86 22.16 -20.98
CA PRO A 253 4.41 22.09 -20.86
C PRO A 253 3.80 22.05 -22.26
N THR A 254 2.90 21.11 -22.52
CA THR A 254 2.29 20.90 -23.83
C THR A 254 1.19 21.92 -24.17
N GLY A 255 0.76 22.71 -23.18
CA GLY A 255 -0.49 23.49 -23.25
C GLY A 255 -1.77 22.65 -23.12
N VAL A 256 -1.65 21.32 -23.07
CA VAL A 256 -2.74 20.40 -22.78
C VAL A 256 -2.79 20.14 -21.28
N TYR A 257 -4.00 20.11 -20.72
CA TYR A 257 -4.26 19.77 -19.32
C TYR A 257 -4.96 18.42 -19.28
N ASP A 258 -4.59 17.57 -18.33
CA ASP A 258 -5.20 16.26 -18.15
C ASP A 258 -6.69 16.42 -17.85
N GLY A 259 -7.54 15.84 -18.72
CA GLY A 259 -8.99 16.02 -18.69
C GLY A 259 -9.71 15.41 -17.49
N ARG A 260 -8.99 14.78 -16.54
CA ARG A 260 -9.54 14.24 -15.30
C ARG A 260 -9.26 15.19 -14.13
N CYS A 261 -7.99 15.53 -13.91
CA CYS A 261 -7.55 16.30 -12.74
C CYS A 261 -7.25 17.79 -13.03
N GLY A 262 -7.25 18.21 -14.30
CA GLY A 262 -6.96 19.58 -14.71
C GLY A 262 -5.48 19.98 -14.63
N CYS A 263 -4.58 19.04 -14.30
CA CYS A 263 -3.15 19.31 -14.16
C CYS A 263 -2.43 19.31 -15.53
N PRO A 264 -1.42 20.17 -15.72
CA PRO A 264 -0.71 20.29 -16.99
C PRO A 264 0.01 18.99 -17.41
N GLU A 265 -0.12 18.63 -18.68
CA GLU A 265 0.66 17.57 -19.33
C GLU A 265 1.97 18.12 -19.88
N TYR A 266 3.06 17.36 -19.66
CA TYR A 266 4.40 17.71 -20.10
C TYR A 266 4.93 16.73 -21.14
N TYR A 267 5.62 17.29 -22.13
CA TYR A 267 6.41 16.56 -23.11
C TYR A 267 7.86 16.46 -22.66
N PHE A 268 8.42 15.26 -22.72
CA PHE A 268 9.83 15.02 -22.48
C PHE A 268 10.60 15.09 -23.81
N ASN A 269 11.58 15.98 -23.91
CA ASN A 269 12.31 16.23 -25.15
C ASN A 269 12.98 14.95 -25.68
N GLY A 270 12.59 14.52 -26.89
CA GLY A 270 13.03 13.27 -27.52
C GLY A 270 12.19 12.04 -27.21
N ALA A 271 11.00 12.19 -26.61
CA ALA A 271 10.01 11.11 -26.52
C ALA A 271 9.18 10.99 -27.81
N ASP A 272 8.76 9.76 -28.13
CA ASP A 272 7.98 9.44 -29.34
C ASP A 272 6.50 9.87 -29.28
N ASN A 273 6.04 10.39 -28.13
CA ASN A 273 4.66 10.81 -27.86
C ASN A 273 4.63 12.15 -27.11
N ASN A 274 3.70 13.04 -27.49
CA ASN A 274 3.55 14.37 -26.89
C ASN A 274 3.22 14.33 -25.37
N ARG A 275 2.43 13.36 -24.91
CA ARG A 275 2.15 13.16 -23.48
C ARG A 275 3.24 12.28 -22.85
N SER A 276 4.17 12.88 -22.11
CA SER A 276 5.24 12.15 -21.42
C SER A 276 5.04 12.03 -19.90
N ALA A 277 4.53 13.08 -19.26
CA ALA A 277 4.19 13.09 -17.84
C ALA A 277 2.96 13.99 -17.57
N THR A 278 2.30 13.76 -16.45
CA THR A 278 1.28 14.67 -15.87
C THR A 278 1.78 15.06 -14.48
N LEU A 279 1.91 16.35 -14.21
CA LEU A 279 2.46 16.85 -12.94
C LEU A 279 1.33 17.38 -12.06
N HIS A 280 1.01 16.63 -11.01
CA HIS A 280 -0.11 16.86 -10.11
C HIS A 280 0.26 17.83 -9.00
N ASP A 281 -0.57 18.86 -8.83
CA ASP A 281 -0.42 19.91 -7.83
C ASP A 281 -1.73 20.09 -7.06
N GLY A 282 -1.80 19.57 -5.82
CA GLY A 282 -2.96 19.70 -4.94
C GLY A 282 -4.28 19.11 -5.47
N CYS A 283 -4.23 18.21 -6.46
CA CYS A 283 -5.41 17.76 -7.20
C CYS A 283 -6.04 16.48 -6.60
N GLU A 284 -7.10 15.96 -7.24
CA GLU A 284 -7.78 14.71 -6.83
C GLU A 284 -6.89 13.45 -6.86
N LEU A 285 -5.75 13.49 -7.56
CA LEU A 285 -4.74 12.43 -7.57
C LEU A 285 -3.58 12.70 -6.59
N GLY A 286 -3.71 13.71 -5.74
CA GLY A 286 -2.70 14.16 -4.78
C GLY A 286 -1.62 15.04 -5.40
N ASN A 287 -0.41 14.92 -4.84
CA ASN A 287 0.79 15.63 -5.26
C ASN A 287 1.81 14.62 -5.81
N GLY A 288 2.48 14.97 -6.90
CA GLY A 288 3.46 14.09 -7.54
C GLY A 288 3.30 14.02 -9.05
N ALA A 289 4.07 13.15 -9.69
CA ALA A 289 4.10 13.02 -11.14
C ALA A 289 3.71 11.61 -11.57
N HIS A 290 2.76 11.52 -12.49
CA HIS A 290 2.54 10.31 -13.28
C HIS A 290 3.36 10.36 -14.56
N VAL A 291 4.24 9.38 -14.78
CA VAL A 291 5.15 9.33 -15.94
C VAL A 291 4.75 8.20 -16.89
N TRP A 292 4.26 8.58 -18.07
CA TRP A 292 3.73 7.68 -19.10
C TRP A 292 4.79 7.27 -20.13
N SER A 293 5.77 8.14 -20.41
CA SER A 293 6.79 7.89 -21.44
C SER A 293 7.84 6.86 -20.99
N GLY A 294 7.87 5.71 -21.68
CA GLY A 294 8.91 4.70 -21.50
C GLY A 294 10.32 5.19 -21.86
N THR A 295 10.43 6.17 -22.77
CA THR A 295 11.69 6.81 -23.13
C THR A 295 12.18 7.74 -22.02
N MET A 296 11.29 8.56 -21.44
CA MET A 296 11.60 9.37 -20.25
C MET A 296 12.02 8.49 -19.06
N ARG A 297 11.26 7.42 -18.77
CA ARG A 297 11.58 6.47 -17.68
C ARG A 297 12.95 5.81 -17.86
N ARG A 298 13.32 5.44 -19.09
CA ARG A 298 14.63 4.86 -19.41
C ARG A 298 15.78 5.86 -19.26
N ILE A 299 15.61 7.09 -19.73
CA ILE A 299 16.65 8.13 -19.71
C ILE A 299 16.88 8.65 -18.29
N LEU A 300 15.82 8.83 -17.49
CA LEU A 300 15.89 9.33 -16.11
C LEU A 300 16.06 8.22 -15.05
N GLY A 301 16.14 6.94 -15.45
CA GLY A 301 16.34 5.81 -14.53
C GLY A 301 15.16 5.51 -13.60
N LEU A 302 13.94 5.89 -13.98
CA LEU A 302 12.74 5.86 -13.13
C LEU A 302 12.05 4.48 -13.11
N ALA A 303 12.11 3.80 -11.95
CA ALA A 303 11.57 2.47 -11.73
C ALA A 303 10.16 2.49 -11.10
N GLY A 304 9.16 2.93 -11.87
CA GLY A 304 7.78 3.10 -11.41
C GLY A 304 6.96 3.93 -12.39
N GLU A 305 5.74 4.32 -11.98
CA GLU A 305 4.83 5.15 -12.78
C GLU A 305 4.33 6.39 -12.03
N HIS A 306 4.38 6.39 -10.69
CA HIS A 306 4.11 7.55 -9.84
C HIS A 306 5.34 7.90 -8.98
N PHE A 307 5.61 9.20 -8.82
CA PHE A 307 6.82 9.74 -8.20
C PHE A 307 6.51 11.03 -7.43
N SER A 308 7.20 11.30 -6.32
CA SER A 308 7.09 12.60 -5.62
C SER A 308 7.72 13.75 -6.41
N ARG A 309 7.42 15.00 -6.05
CA ARG A 309 8.02 16.19 -6.71
C ARG A 309 9.55 16.16 -6.67
N LEU A 310 10.10 15.80 -5.50
CA LEU A 310 11.53 15.64 -5.26
C LEU A 310 12.16 14.47 -6.04
N ASP A 311 11.42 13.40 -6.35
CA ASP A 311 11.94 12.31 -7.21
C ASP A 311 12.18 12.78 -8.64
N ILE A 312 11.23 13.53 -9.19
CA ILE A 312 11.34 14.10 -10.53
C ILE A 312 12.47 15.13 -10.58
N ALA A 313 12.47 16.10 -9.66
CA ALA A 313 13.53 17.11 -9.58
C ALA A 313 14.93 16.48 -9.42
N ALA A 314 15.07 15.44 -8.60
CA ALA A 314 16.33 14.72 -8.42
C ALA A 314 16.75 13.92 -9.68
N SER A 315 15.80 13.31 -10.39
CA SER A 315 16.08 12.58 -11.64
C SER A 315 16.46 13.51 -12.81
N LEU A 316 15.99 14.76 -12.78
CA LEU A 316 16.35 15.78 -13.76
C LEU A 316 17.69 16.45 -13.44
N ALA A 317 18.05 16.61 -12.16
CA ALA A 317 19.29 17.30 -11.78
C ALA A 317 20.54 16.74 -12.49
N SER A 318 21.54 17.61 -12.69
CA SER A 318 22.80 17.27 -13.38
C SER A 318 23.42 15.99 -12.79
N PRO A 319 23.95 15.06 -13.62
CA PRO A 319 24.53 13.82 -13.14
C PRO A 319 25.58 14.05 -12.05
N GLY A 320 25.31 13.56 -10.85
CA GLY A 320 26.09 13.87 -9.65
C GLY A 320 25.58 15.08 -8.86
N THR A 321 24.26 15.25 -8.76
CA THR A 321 23.59 16.14 -7.81
C THR A 321 22.75 15.29 -6.87
N SER A 322 22.99 15.38 -5.57
CA SER A 322 22.29 14.53 -4.60
C SER A 322 20.85 15.00 -4.36
N ARG A 323 19.97 14.06 -4.00
CA ARG A 323 18.58 14.35 -3.60
C ARG A 323 18.49 15.40 -2.49
N ARG A 324 19.47 15.43 -1.58
CA ARG A 324 19.60 16.43 -0.51
C ARG A 324 19.91 17.83 -1.06
N GLU A 325 20.84 17.95 -1.99
CA GLU A 325 21.16 19.24 -2.62
C GLU A 325 19.98 19.76 -3.45
N VAL A 326 19.20 18.87 -4.08
CA VAL A 326 17.98 19.24 -4.79
C VAL A 326 16.89 19.74 -3.84
N ALA A 327 16.67 19.06 -2.70
CA ALA A 327 15.73 19.53 -1.67
C ALA A 327 16.17 20.85 -1.02
N ALA A 328 17.47 21.04 -0.79
CA ALA A 328 18.02 22.25 -0.19
C ALA A 328 17.82 23.51 -1.06
N ARG A 329 17.73 23.37 -2.40
CA ARG A 329 17.43 24.50 -3.31
C ARG A 329 16.09 25.18 -3.03
N VAL A 330 15.14 24.43 -2.47
CA VAL A 330 13.79 24.90 -2.13
C VAL A 330 13.59 24.98 -0.60
N GLY A 331 14.69 25.04 0.17
CA GLY A 331 14.65 25.21 1.63
C GLY A 331 14.31 23.96 2.43
N ILE A 332 14.25 22.77 1.82
CA ILE A 332 13.91 21.51 2.50
C ILE A 332 15.19 20.78 2.92
N GLU A 333 15.46 20.73 4.22
CA GLU A 333 16.58 19.96 4.78
C GLU A 333 16.22 18.49 4.98
N LEU A 334 16.79 17.60 4.16
CA LEU A 334 16.76 16.16 4.39
C LEU A 334 17.89 15.75 5.33
N ARG A 335 17.62 14.88 6.33
CA ARG A 335 18.68 14.16 7.04
C ARG A 335 19.16 12.93 6.25
N SER A 336 20.28 12.33 6.66
CA SER A 336 20.66 11.01 6.16
C SER A 336 19.92 9.93 6.96
N PRO A 337 19.55 8.76 6.40
CA PRO A 337 19.12 7.58 7.16
C PRO A 337 20.33 6.88 7.83
N SER A 338 21.17 7.68 8.49
CA SER A 338 22.36 7.34 9.29
C SER A 338 22.95 8.63 9.88
N ALA A 339 22.16 9.38 10.64
CA ALA A 339 22.73 10.11 11.77
C ALA A 339 22.63 9.16 12.98
N PRO A 340 23.74 8.73 13.59
CA PRO A 340 23.67 8.08 14.89
C PRO A 340 22.96 9.02 15.87
N VAL A 341 22.23 8.48 16.84
CA VAL A 341 22.04 9.20 18.11
C VAL A 341 23.38 9.07 18.83
N GLY A 342 24.32 9.91 18.42
CA GLY A 342 25.70 9.94 18.83
C GLY A 342 26.14 11.39 18.82
N PHE A 343 26.81 11.78 19.91
CA PHE A 343 27.28 13.12 20.18
C PHE A 343 27.94 13.77 18.96
N GLY A 344 27.42 14.92 18.53
CA GLY A 344 27.94 15.65 17.36
C GLY A 344 29.30 16.28 17.65
N ALA A 345 29.95 16.85 16.63
CA ALA A 345 31.26 17.51 16.81
C ALA A 345 31.25 18.53 17.97
N SER A 346 30.18 19.33 18.07
CA SER A 346 29.96 20.32 19.13
C SER A 346 29.85 19.73 20.55
N THR A 347 29.43 18.47 20.70
CA THR A 347 29.40 17.81 22.01
C THR A 347 30.78 17.32 22.43
N PHE A 348 31.61 16.86 21.48
CA PHE A 348 33.01 16.53 21.78
C PHE A 348 33.85 17.79 22.05
N GLU A 349 33.49 18.94 21.46
CA GLU A 349 34.03 20.25 21.85
C GLU A 349 33.68 20.60 23.31
N GLN A 350 32.41 20.48 23.72
CA GLN A 350 32.02 20.70 25.13
C GLN A 350 32.69 19.72 26.11
N LEU A 351 32.79 18.43 25.76
CA LEU A 351 33.47 17.44 26.60
C LEU A 351 34.98 17.71 26.73
N ALA A 352 35.60 18.31 25.70
CA ALA A 352 36.98 18.78 25.79
C ALA A 352 37.10 19.98 26.76
N GLU A 353 36.22 20.98 26.64
CA GLU A 353 36.20 22.15 27.53
C GLU A 353 35.96 21.74 29.00
N GLU A 354 35.08 20.78 29.26
CA GLU A 354 34.89 20.23 30.60
C GLU A 354 36.10 19.44 31.12
N ALA A 355 36.81 18.71 30.25
CA ALA A 355 38.03 17.99 30.61
C ALA A 355 39.18 18.97 30.93
N ASP A 356 39.32 20.05 30.14
CA ASP A 356 40.23 21.16 30.43
C ASP A 356 39.92 21.84 31.77
N ALA A 357 38.64 22.11 32.05
CA ALA A 357 38.19 22.69 33.31
C ALA A 357 38.46 21.80 34.53
N ARG A 358 38.56 20.47 34.32
CA ARG A 358 38.98 19.47 35.32
C ARG A 358 40.49 19.23 35.36
N GLY A 359 41.27 19.84 34.46
CA GLY A 359 42.72 19.69 34.34
C GLY A 359 43.20 18.38 33.70
N ASP A 360 42.31 17.61 33.09
CA ASP A 360 42.64 16.35 32.42
C ASP A 360 42.98 16.60 30.93
N THR A 361 44.22 17.03 30.72
CA THR A 361 44.73 17.47 29.42
C THR A 361 44.73 16.36 28.36
N LEU A 362 44.98 15.10 28.74
CA LEU A 362 45.01 13.98 27.79
C LEU A 362 43.60 13.65 27.29
N THR A 363 42.61 13.65 28.20
CA THR A 363 41.20 13.44 27.85
C THR A 363 40.67 14.62 27.01
N ALA A 364 41.03 15.86 27.35
CA ALA A 364 40.68 17.03 26.56
C ALA A 364 41.26 16.96 25.12
N GLU A 365 42.54 16.63 24.96
CA GLU A 365 43.16 16.48 23.63
C GLU A 365 42.51 15.36 22.80
N ASN A 366 42.18 14.23 23.41
CA ASN A 366 41.46 13.14 22.74
C ASN A 366 40.05 13.58 22.29
N HIS A 367 39.32 14.36 23.10
CA HIS A 367 38.01 14.88 22.71
C HIS A 367 38.11 15.94 21.60
N ARG A 368 39.09 16.86 21.63
CA ARG A 368 39.32 17.82 20.53
C ARG A 368 39.69 17.11 19.22
N ALA A 369 40.56 16.09 19.28
CA ALA A 369 40.88 15.28 18.11
C ALA A 369 39.64 14.57 17.56
N THR A 370 38.80 14.02 18.43
CA THR A 370 37.53 13.37 18.07
C THR A 370 36.56 14.36 17.41
N ALA A 371 36.43 15.59 17.92
CA ALA A 371 35.65 16.65 17.29
C ALA A 371 36.16 17.01 15.89
N MET A 372 37.48 17.11 15.70
CA MET A 372 38.07 17.37 14.38
C MET A 372 37.76 16.25 13.36
N PHE A 373 37.80 14.98 13.79
CA PHE A 373 37.40 13.86 12.93
C PHE A 373 35.89 13.83 12.66
N ALA A 374 35.05 14.20 13.64
CA ALA A 374 33.60 14.36 13.44
C ALA A 374 33.28 15.45 12.39
N HIS A 375 33.90 16.64 12.48
CA HIS A 375 33.77 17.71 11.47
C HIS A 375 34.19 17.27 10.06
N GLU A 376 35.20 16.40 9.92
CA GLU A 376 35.61 15.86 8.62
C GLU A 376 34.66 14.75 8.13
N ALA A 377 34.12 13.93 9.04
CA ALA A 377 33.12 12.90 8.73
C ALA A 377 31.78 13.52 8.29
N GLU A 378 31.31 14.58 8.96
CA GLU A 378 30.12 15.34 8.59
C GLU A 378 30.28 15.97 7.18
N ARG A 379 31.44 16.59 6.89
CA ARG A 379 31.78 17.11 5.56
C ARG A 379 31.89 16.04 4.47
N ARG A 380 32.27 14.80 4.81
CA ARG A 380 32.31 13.67 3.86
C ARG A 380 30.94 13.04 3.66
N ALA A 381 30.13 12.93 4.71
CA ALA A 381 28.75 12.45 4.63
C ALA A 381 27.92 13.34 3.69
N ALA A 382 28.12 14.65 3.71
CA ALA A 382 27.49 15.58 2.76
C ALA A 382 27.79 15.23 1.28
N LYS A 383 28.97 14.67 0.96
CA LYS A 383 29.41 14.28 -0.39
C LYS A 383 29.01 12.87 -0.84
N HIS A 384 28.20 12.12 -0.08
CA HIS A 384 27.90 10.71 -0.36
C HIS A 384 26.41 10.35 -0.53
N LEU A 385 25.48 11.32 -0.53
CA LEU A 385 24.04 11.09 -0.79
C LEU A 385 23.68 11.00 -2.29
N ASP A 386 24.68 10.91 -3.15
CA ASP A 386 24.56 11.19 -4.59
C ASP A 386 24.30 9.94 -5.46
N VAL A 387 24.31 8.72 -4.86
CA VAL A 387 24.14 7.46 -5.61
C VAL A 387 23.35 6.41 -4.81
N GLN A 388 22.02 6.59 -4.70
CA GLN A 388 21.07 5.51 -4.37
C GLN A 388 19.78 5.64 -5.22
N PRO A 389 19.10 4.52 -5.56
CA PRO A 389 17.77 4.57 -6.16
C PRO A 389 16.76 5.19 -5.19
N LEU A 390 15.75 5.88 -5.73
CA LEU A 390 14.88 6.86 -5.06
C LEU A 390 13.83 6.26 -4.08
N GLN A 391 14.12 5.16 -3.40
CA GLN A 391 13.23 4.55 -2.39
C GLN A 391 13.97 4.29 -1.08
N GLY A 392 13.92 5.28 -0.18
CA GLY A 392 14.41 5.20 1.19
C GLY A 392 13.81 6.32 2.03
N GLU A 393 12.97 5.98 3.01
CA GLU A 393 12.29 6.94 3.89
C GLU A 393 13.30 7.77 4.70
N THR A 394 12.99 9.06 4.88
CA THR A 394 13.92 10.03 5.49
C THR A 394 13.23 10.78 6.64
N GLN A 395 13.89 10.92 7.79
CA GLN A 395 13.30 11.49 9.01
C GLN A 395 13.77 12.93 9.29
N PHE A 396 12.99 13.68 10.08
CA PHE A 396 13.21 15.08 10.45
C PHE A 396 13.26 15.26 11.98
N THR A 397 13.91 16.33 12.47
CA THR A 397 13.74 16.86 13.84
C THR A 397 13.81 18.39 13.79
N GLY A 398 12.81 19.08 14.34
CA GLY A 398 12.70 20.53 14.18
C GLY A 398 13.34 21.38 15.27
N ALA A 399 13.89 22.53 14.84
CA ALA A 399 13.78 23.81 15.53
C ALA A 399 13.90 24.91 14.45
N ALA A 400 12.91 25.81 14.35
CA ALA A 400 12.91 26.86 13.33
C ALA A 400 13.58 28.14 13.84
N VAL A 401 14.52 28.70 13.07
CA VAL A 401 15.05 30.06 13.28
C VAL A 401 15.23 30.77 11.93
N GLY A 402 14.49 31.87 11.77
CA GLY A 402 14.65 33.01 10.86
C GLY A 402 15.40 32.86 9.52
N ALA A 403 14.69 33.06 8.41
CA ALA A 403 15.24 33.50 7.14
C ALA A 403 14.88 34.97 6.86
N ASP A 404 15.81 35.71 6.25
CA ASP A 404 15.67 37.15 5.92
C ASP A 404 14.69 37.37 4.75
N PRO A 405 13.68 38.26 4.87
CA PRO A 405 12.75 38.58 3.78
C PRO A 405 13.37 39.16 2.49
N ASN A 406 14.66 39.55 2.48
CA ASN A 406 15.29 40.28 1.37
C ASN A 406 16.38 39.52 0.61
N TYR A 407 16.45 38.18 0.70
CA TYR A 407 17.44 37.42 -0.09
C TYR A 407 17.10 37.41 -1.59
N ASN A 408 17.83 38.20 -2.38
CA ASN A 408 17.71 38.26 -3.84
C ASN A 408 18.91 37.55 -4.52
N PRO A 409 18.70 36.43 -5.22
CA PRO A 409 19.78 35.66 -5.84
C PRO A 409 20.40 36.31 -7.11
N PHE A 410 19.94 37.50 -7.53
CA PHE A 410 20.43 38.20 -8.73
C PHE A 410 21.36 39.40 -8.46
N ALA A 411 21.91 39.52 -7.25
CA ALA A 411 22.94 40.53 -6.94
C ALA A 411 24.29 40.15 -7.56
N GLY A 412 24.57 40.64 -8.78
CA GLY A 412 25.81 40.35 -9.50
C GLY A 412 27.07 40.87 -8.79
N HIS A 413 28.12 40.04 -8.73
CA HIS A 413 29.42 40.44 -8.21
C HIS A 413 30.09 41.51 -9.08
N PRO A 414 30.62 42.61 -8.50
CA PRO A 414 31.25 43.68 -9.26
C PRO A 414 32.63 43.28 -9.78
N SER A 415 32.88 43.56 -11.06
CA SER A 415 34.22 43.50 -11.65
C SER A 415 34.98 44.78 -11.34
N ALA A 416 36.21 44.68 -10.85
CA ALA A 416 37.08 45.82 -10.58
C ALA A 416 38.57 45.44 -10.83
N PRO A 417 39.46 46.40 -11.09
CA PRO A 417 39.45 47.16 -12.35
C PRO A 417 40.84 47.15 -13.01
N ARG A 418 40.94 47.61 -14.27
CA ARG A 418 42.19 48.19 -14.80
C ARG A 418 41.90 49.26 -15.85
N ASN A 419 42.69 50.34 -15.78
CA ASN A 419 42.52 51.56 -16.55
C ASN A 419 43.16 51.45 -17.95
N PRO A 420 42.84 52.37 -18.87
CA PRO A 420 43.33 52.33 -20.26
C PRO A 420 44.74 52.88 -20.38
N ASP A 421 45.47 52.42 -21.40
CA ASP A 421 46.33 53.20 -22.30
C ASP A 421 46.85 52.30 -23.44
N ASP A 422 47.32 52.93 -24.51
CA ASP A 422 48.07 52.42 -25.68
C ASP A 422 47.42 51.39 -26.65
N ASP A 423 46.98 51.94 -27.79
CA ASP A 423 47.57 51.75 -29.13
C ASP A 423 48.17 50.40 -29.56
N GLY A 424 47.94 50.05 -30.83
CA GLY A 424 48.89 49.24 -31.61
C GLY A 424 48.28 48.07 -32.39
N GLY A 425 47.98 48.30 -33.67
CA GLY A 425 47.41 47.29 -34.56
C GLY A 425 48.36 46.21 -35.08
N GLY A 426 47.80 45.32 -35.90
CA GLY A 426 48.49 44.78 -37.09
C GLY A 426 48.66 43.26 -37.19
N GLY A 427 48.36 42.73 -38.38
CA GLY A 427 48.67 41.37 -38.85
C GLY A 427 47.72 40.28 -38.34
N GLY A 428 47.10 39.42 -39.15
CA GLY A 428 47.46 38.92 -40.49
C GLY A 428 48.10 37.52 -40.35
N ALA A 429 47.80 36.49 -41.14
CA ALA A 429 46.90 36.33 -42.29
C ALA A 429 46.35 34.87 -42.30
N ALA A 430 45.22 34.55 -42.95
CA ALA A 430 45.10 33.86 -44.27
C ALA A 430 45.88 32.53 -44.41
N ALA A 431 45.47 31.48 -45.13
CA ALA A 431 44.29 31.15 -45.97
C ALA A 431 44.18 29.59 -46.03
N ASP A 432 43.25 28.88 -46.69
CA ASP A 432 42.05 29.17 -47.51
C ASP A 432 41.17 27.86 -47.52
N GLY A 433 39.95 27.78 -48.06
CA GLY A 433 39.19 28.82 -48.77
C GLY A 433 37.77 28.43 -49.19
N HIS A 434 37.13 29.39 -49.87
CA HIS A 434 35.99 29.39 -50.80
C HIS A 434 35.26 28.07 -51.17
N ALA A 435 33.94 28.02 -51.42
CA ALA A 435 32.86 29.03 -51.51
C ALA A 435 31.49 28.31 -51.32
N GLY A 436 30.33 28.96 -51.13
CA GLY A 436 29.99 30.38 -51.14
C GLY A 436 28.53 30.64 -50.74
N ALA A 437 28.13 31.93 -50.71
CA ALA A 437 26.77 32.53 -50.56
C ALA A 437 25.67 31.73 -49.81
N GLY A 438 25.04 32.22 -48.72
CA GLY A 438 25.05 33.53 -48.08
C GLY A 438 23.70 34.26 -48.23
N TYR A 439 22.94 34.39 -47.14
CA TYR A 439 21.96 35.48 -46.96
C TYR A 439 21.64 35.71 -45.47
N SER A 440 21.34 36.95 -45.11
CA SER A 440 20.93 37.41 -43.76
C SER A 440 19.47 37.91 -43.80
N PRO A 441 18.79 38.15 -42.65
CA PRO A 441 17.35 37.91 -42.52
C PRO A 441 16.40 39.09 -42.85
N THR A 442 15.09 38.84 -42.61
CA THR A 442 13.88 39.72 -42.58
C THR A 442 12.99 39.69 -43.85
N PRO A 443 11.69 40.04 -43.78
CA PRO A 443 10.61 39.12 -43.34
C PRO A 443 9.38 39.08 -44.29
N HIS A 444 8.28 38.41 -43.85
CA HIS A 444 6.96 38.18 -44.51
C HIS A 444 6.86 36.97 -45.47
N PRO A 445 5.63 36.42 -45.69
CA PRO A 445 4.45 36.35 -44.81
C PRO A 445 3.99 34.88 -44.60
N ALA A 446 2.95 34.67 -43.78
CA ALA A 446 2.30 33.36 -43.68
C ALA A 446 1.61 32.99 -45.00
N ALA A 447 1.81 31.75 -45.46
CA ALA A 447 1.07 31.17 -46.58
C ALA A 447 0.00 30.23 -46.02
N GLU A 448 -1.26 30.60 -46.24
CA GLU A 448 -2.42 29.77 -45.93
C GLU A 448 -2.40 28.50 -46.79
N GLN A 449 -2.65 27.34 -46.17
CA GLN A 449 -3.39 26.29 -46.86
C GLN A 449 -4.82 26.30 -46.32
N VAL A 450 -5.69 26.89 -47.13
CA VAL A 450 -7.12 26.95 -46.90
C VAL A 450 -7.69 25.54 -46.89
N ILE A 451 -8.32 25.16 -45.79
CA ILE A 451 -9.42 24.18 -45.80
C ILE A 451 -10.68 25.04 -45.65
N GLU A 452 -11.50 25.07 -46.70
CA GLU A 452 -12.68 25.95 -46.74
C GLU A 452 -13.68 25.54 -45.66
N TYR A 453 -14.00 26.49 -44.77
CA TYR A 453 -15.31 26.51 -44.12
C TYR A 453 -16.31 27.07 -45.14
N ALA A 454 -17.29 26.25 -45.53
CA ALA A 454 -18.49 26.76 -46.17
C ALA A 454 -19.48 27.17 -45.06
N ASP A 455 -19.70 28.47 -44.89
CA ASP A 455 -20.90 28.96 -44.23
C ASP A 455 -22.10 28.71 -45.15
N ASP A 456 -22.89 27.68 -44.86
CA ASP A 456 -24.26 27.57 -45.37
C ASP A 456 -25.24 27.90 -44.24
N GLU A 457 -25.95 29.03 -44.39
CA GLU A 457 -27.02 29.48 -43.50
C GLU A 457 -28.30 28.60 -43.64
N THR A 458 -28.18 27.29 -43.43
CA THR A 458 -29.34 26.39 -43.24
C THR A 458 -29.08 25.45 -42.07
N GLY A 459 -29.86 25.62 -41.00
CA GLY A 459 -29.63 24.92 -39.73
C GLY A 459 -29.82 23.40 -39.84
N THR A 460 -28.72 22.66 -39.72
CA THR A 460 -28.75 21.21 -39.46
C THR A 460 -27.66 20.82 -38.47
N ILE A 461 -28.03 20.07 -37.44
CA ILE A 461 -27.16 19.58 -36.37
C ILE A 461 -26.40 18.34 -36.89
N PRO A 462 -25.12 18.10 -36.55
CA PRO A 462 -24.43 16.87 -36.96
C PRO A 462 -25.21 15.63 -36.50
N GLU A 463 -25.53 14.74 -37.46
CA GLU A 463 -26.43 13.61 -37.23
C GLU A 463 -25.89 12.63 -36.18
N ALA A 464 -26.85 12.00 -35.48
CA ALA A 464 -26.58 10.94 -34.53
C ALA A 464 -25.87 9.75 -35.20
N VAL A 465 -25.18 8.93 -34.40
CA VAL A 465 -24.73 7.60 -34.83
C VAL A 465 -25.97 6.80 -35.25
N VAL A 466 -26.16 6.65 -36.56
CA VAL A 466 -27.32 5.97 -37.14
C VAL A 466 -27.27 4.50 -36.77
N VAL A 467 -28.27 4.04 -36.04
CA VAL A 467 -28.53 2.61 -35.82
C VAL A 467 -29.00 2.02 -37.15
N THR A 468 -28.09 1.37 -37.87
CA THR A 468 -28.41 0.71 -39.14
C THR A 468 -29.20 -0.56 -38.90
N HIS A 469 -30.53 -0.49 -39.02
CA HIS A 469 -31.34 -1.70 -39.19
C HIS A 469 -30.90 -2.43 -40.45
N THR A 470 -30.55 -3.71 -40.32
CA THR A 470 -30.33 -4.61 -41.47
C THR A 470 -31.15 -5.87 -41.29
N ASP A 471 -31.85 -6.24 -42.36
CA ASP A 471 -32.72 -7.42 -42.38
C ASP A 471 -31.95 -8.73 -42.27
N ARG A 472 -32.63 -9.75 -41.75
CA ARG A 472 -32.07 -11.08 -41.50
C ARG A 472 -31.44 -11.70 -42.76
N HIS A 473 -30.17 -12.08 -42.66
CA HIS A 473 -29.65 -13.24 -43.38
C HIS A 473 -28.79 -14.13 -42.48
N GLU A 474 -28.94 -15.43 -42.67
CA GLU A 474 -28.41 -16.49 -41.80
C GLU A 474 -26.88 -16.47 -41.70
N LYS A 475 -26.35 -16.27 -40.48
CA LYS A 475 -24.96 -16.61 -40.15
C LYS A 475 -24.89 -17.36 -38.82
N ARG A 476 -23.92 -18.26 -38.74
CA ARG A 476 -23.74 -19.26 -37.66
C ARG A 476 -23.43 -18.59 -36.32
N ALA A 477 -23.94 -19.19 -35.24
CA ALA A 477 -23.45 -18.93 -33.89
C ALA A 477 -21.93 -19.19 -33.82
N GLY A 478 -21.13 -18.18 -33.43
CA GLY A 478 -19.68 -18.35 -33.35
C GLY A 478 -18.79 -17.11 -33.44
N SER A 479 -19.30 -15.89 -33.30
CA SER A 479 -18.54 -14.69 -32.86
C SER A 479 -19.49 -13.49 -32.77
N ALA A 480 -19.51 -12.80 -31.63
CA ALA A 480 -20.11 -11.47 -31.57
C ALA A 480 -19.13 -10.47 -32.19
N GLU A 481 -19.59 -9.66 -33.15
CA GLU A 481 -18.77 -8.57 -33.67
C GLU A 481 -18.68 -7.46 -32.62
N ALA A 482 -17.52 -7.31 -32.00
CA ALA A 482 -17.32 -6.36 -30.91
C ALA A 482 -17.54 -4.91 -31.40
N GLY A 483 -18.50 -4.22 -30.79
CA GLY A 483 -18.72 -2.78 -30.99
C GLY A 483 -20.16 -2.33 -31.29
N TYR A 484 -21.08 -3.26 -31.56
CA TYR A 484 -22.47 -2.94 -31.93
C TYR A 484 -23.48 -3.19 -30.80
N VAL A 485 -24.54 -2.37 -30.77
CA VAL A 485 -25.74 -2.61 -29.95
C VAL A 485 -26.75 -3.36 -30.80
N HIS A 486 -27.12 -4.56 -30.38
CA HIS A 486 -28.13 -5.36 -31.06
C HIS A 486 -29.53 -4.80 -30.77
N THR A 487 -30.38 -4.77 -31.79
CA THR A 487 -31.78 -4.35 -31.67
C THR A 487 -32.69 -5.48 -32.13
N TYR A 488 -33.82 -5.66 -31.43
CA TYR A 488 -34.82 -6.68 -31.74
C TYR A 488 -36.16 -6.02 -32.08
N PRO A 489 -36.30 -5.43 -33.29
CA PRO A 489 -37.50 -4.69 -33.67
C PRO A 489 -38.74 -5.59 -33.60
N ASN A 490 -39.83 -5.04 -33.05
CA ASN A 490 -41.13 -5.71 -32.86
C ASN A 490 -41.12 -6.93 -31.92
N VAL A 491 -40.08 -7.12 -31.09
CA VAL A 491 -40.08 -8.11 -30.01
C VAL A 491 -40.61 -7.47 -28.72
N ALA A 492 -41.59 -8.11 -28.08
CA ALA A 492 -42.14 -7.67 -26.80
C ALA A 492 -41.11 -7.85 -25.66
N PHE A 493 -41.18 -6.99 -24.65
CA PHE A 493 -40.21 -6.93 -23.55
C PHE A 493 -39.96 -8.30 -22.88
N GLU A 494 -41.03 -9.04 -22.60
CA GLU A 494 -40.98 -10.35 -21.92
C GLU A 494 -40.38 -11.47 -22.79
N LYS A 495 -40.18 -11.21 -24.08
CA LYS A 495 -39.61 -12.13 -25.07
C LYS A 495 -38.21 -11.73 -25.52
N MET A 496 -37.64 -10.65 -24.96
CA MET A 496 -36.29 -10.22 -25.28
C MET A 496 -35.26 -11.25 -24.79
N PRO A 497 -34.27 -11.62 -25.62
CA PRO A 497 -33.24 -12.58 -25.24
C PRO A 497 -32.25 -11.95 -24.26
N MET A 498 -31.88 -12.69 -23.20
CA MET A 498 -30.84 -12.26 -22.27
C MET A 498 -29.48 -12.09 -22.99
N PRO A 499 -28.79 -10.93 -22.84
CA PRO A 499 -27.50 -10.71 -23.49
C PRO A 499 -26.44 -11.77 -23.15
N GLY A 500 -25.55 -12.03 -24.11
CA GLY A 500 -24.25 -12.68 -23.89
C GLY A 500 -23.27 -11.81 -23.09
N ASN A 501 -22.10 -12.37 -22.78
CA ASN A 501 -21.10 -11.70 -21.92
C ASN A 501 -20.55 -10.40 -22.54
N ASP A 502 -20.31 -10.42 -23.86
CA ASP A 502 -19.74 -9.30 -24.63
C ASP A 502 -20.79 -8.63 -25.55
N GLU A 503 -22.08 -8.77 -25.19
CA GLU A 503 -23.21 -8.30 -26.00
C GLU A 503 -23.94 -7.14 -25.30
N LEU A 504 -24.31 -6.13 -26.09
CA LEU A 504 -25.21 -5.06 -25.69
C LEU A 504 -26.51 -5.17 -26.50
N ILE A 505 -27.65 -5.16 -25.83
CA ILE A 505 -28.97 -5.22 -26.47
C ILE A 505 -29.76 -3.98 -26.07
N GLU A 506 -30.36 -3.28 -27.04
CA GLU A 506 -31.39 -2.28 -26.76
C GLU A 506 -32.73 -3.00 -26.55
N TYR A 507 -33.29 -2.82 -25.35
CA TYR A 507 -34.59 -3.34 -24.95
C TYR A 507 -35.68 -2.31 -25.26
N PRO A 508 -36.91 -2.72 -25.61
CA PRO A 508 -38.06 -1.84 -25.58
C PRO A 508 -38.27 -1.31 -24.15
N TYR A 509 -39.01 -0.22 -23.99
CA TYR A 509 -39.39 0.28 -22.67
C TYR A 509 -40.07 -0.84 -21.85
N PRO A 510 -39.62 -1.11 -20.60
CA PRO A 510 -40.33 -2.03 -19.73
C PRO A 510 -41.81 -1.63 -19.53
N PRO A 511 -42.70 -2.56 -19.18
CA PRO A 511 -44.04 -2.19 -18.75
C PRO A 511 -43.95 -1.40 -17.42
N MET A 512 -44.41 -0.15 -17.41
CA MET A 512 -44.63 0.58 -16.15
C MET A 512 -45.83 -0.04 -15.43
N PRO A 513 -45.76 -0.31 -14.11
CA PRO A 513 -46.88 -0.94 -13.40
C PRO A 513 -48.15 -0.07 -13.42
N GLU A 514 -49.32 -0.68 -13.67
CA GLU A 514 -50.59 0.03 -13.90
C GLU A 514 -51.03 0.95 -12.75
N TYR A 515 -50.63 0.63 -11.52
CA TYR A 515 -50.92 1.43 -10.32
C TYR A 515 -50.07 2.71 -10.22
N VAL A 516 -49.02 2.87 -11.03
CA VAL A 516 -48.14 4.04 -11.00
C VAL A 516 -48.78 5.19 -11.78
N GLN A 517 -49.20 6.23 -11.06
CA GLN A 517 -49.70 7.47 -11.64
C GLN A 517 -48.57 8.51 -11.79
N PRO A 518 -48.60 9.40 -12.81
CA PRO A 518 -47.64 10.50 -12.91
C PRO A 518 -47.68 11.43 -11.68
N PRO A 519 -46.54 12.04 -11.30
CA PRO A 519 -46.47 12.93 -10.15
C PRO A 519 -47.30 14.20 -10.37
N VAL A 520 -48.16 14.53 -9.42
CA VAL A 520 -49.05 15.70 -9.49
C VAL A 520 -48.28 16.95 -9.05
N GLY A 521 -48.29 18.00 -9.88
CA GLY A 521 -47.67 19.28 -9.55
C GLY A 521 -46.14 19.29 -9.57
N ALA A 522 -45.50 18.29 -10.17
CA ALA A 522 -44.06 18.30 -10.45
C ALA A 522 -43.69 19.58 -11.23
N LYS A 523 -42.59 20.22 -10.82
CA LYS A 523 -42.12 21.48 -11.41
C LYS A 523 -41.06 21.23 -12.47
N THR A 524 -40.20 20.24 -12.23
CA THR A 524 -39.20 19.78 -13.20
C THR A 524 -39.91 19.36 -14.49
N SER A 525 -39.41 19.82 -15.64
CA SER A 525 -39.93 19.42 -16.95
C SER A 525 -39.47 18.01 -17.32
N LYS A 526 -40.33 17.24 -18.00
CA LYS A 526 -40.01 15.88 -18.46
C LYS A 526 -39.10 15.93 -19.70
N CYS A 527 -38.13 15.02 -19.76
CA CYS A 527 -37.24 14.81 -20.90
C CYS A 527 -37.63 13.52 -21.65
N ASP A 528 -37.30 13.45 -22.94
CA ASP A 528 -37.43 12.22 -23.70
C ASP A 528 -36.36 11.22 -23.25
N VAL A 529 -36.80 10.03 -22.86
CA VAL A 529 -35.95 8.94 -22.37
C VAL A 529 -35.81 7.91 -23.49
N LEU A 530 -34.61 7.44 -23.75
CA LEU A 530 -34.35 6.41 -24.77
C LEU A 530 -34.68 4.99 -24.23
N PRO A 531 -34.92 3.97 -25.08
CA PRO A 531 -35.13 2.60 -24.62
C PRO A 531 -33.85 2.06 -23.93
N PRO A 532 -33.89 1.28 -22.85
CA PRO A 532 -32.67 0.91 -22.10
C PRO A 532 -31.68 0.03 -22.90
N ILE A 533 -30.37 0.29 -22.75
CA ILE A 533 -29.31 -0.60 -23.23
C ILE A 533 -28.86 -1.52 -22.10
N VAL A 534 -28.79 -2.81 -22.40
CA VAL A 534 -28.69 -3.89 -21.43
C VAL A 534 -27.52 -4.79 -21.77
N ASN A 535 -26.73 -5.16 -20.76
CA ASN A 535 -25.68 -6.16 -20.86
C ASN A 535 -25.98 -7.34 -19.92
N ARG A 536 -25.12 -8.37 -19.93
CA ARG A 536 -25.26 -9.54 -19.05
C ARG A 536 -25.49 -9.19 -17.57
N ALA A 537 -24.86 -8.12 -17.08
CA ALA A 537 -24.88 -7.70 -15.68
C ALA A 537 -26.04 -6.76 -15.33
N SER A 538 -26.63 -6.04 -16.28
CA SER A 538 -27.82 -5.20 -16.07
C SER A 538 -29.15 -5.87 -16.41
N HIS A 539 -29.12 -6.97 -17.16
CA HIS A 539 -30.29 -7.79 -17.44
C HIS A 539 -31.14 -8.18 -16.22
N PRO A 540 -30.58 -8.58 -15.05
CA PRO A 540 -31.40 -9.03 -13.92
C PRO A 540 -32.33 -7.98 -13.30
N TYR A 541 -32.17 -6.70 -13.66
CA TYR A 541 -32.98 -5.59 -13.18
C TYR A 541 -33.40 -4.64 -14.31
N VAL A 542 -33.41 -5.10 -15.57
CA VAL A 542 -33.87 -4.31 -16.72
C VAL A 542 -35.34 -3.90 -16.58
N ASP A 543 -36.17 -4.71 -15.91
CA ASP A 543 -37.56 -4.34 -15.62
C ASP A 543 -37.63 -3.04 -14.80
N LYS A 544 -36.70 -2.82 -13.87
CA LYS A 544 -36.62 -1.62 -13.00
C LYS A 544 -36.30 -0.33 -13.76
N GLU A 545 -35.86 -0.40 -15.02
CA GLU A 545 -35.64 0.81 -15.85
C GLU A 545 -36.93 1.61 -16.09
N TRP A 546 -38.12 1.07 -15.78
CA TRP A 546 -39.39 1.82 -15.93
C TRP A 546 -39.43 3.14 -15.18
N ILE A 547 -38.70 3.24 -14.05
CA ILE A 547 -38.67 4.44 -13.22
C ILE A 547 -38.17 5.67 -13.99
N PHE A 548 -37.29 5.46 -14.99
CA PHE A 548 -36.59 6.55 -15.66
C PHE A 548 -37.50 7.42 -16.52
N TYR A 549 -38.66 6.92 -16.96
CA TYR A 549 -39.69 7.71 -17.63
C TYR A 549 -40.99 7.84 -16.80
N ALA A 550 -41.00 7.37 -15.55
CA ALA A 550 -42.14 7.54 -14.65
C ALA A 550 -42.27 8.99 -14.16
N THR A 551 -41.14 9.63 -13.78
CA THR A 551 -41.13 11.03 -13.28
C THR A 551 -40.28 11.96 -14.15
N PRO A 552 -40.58 13.28 -14.16
CA PRO A 552 -39.75 14.26 -14.82
C PRO A 552 -38.29 14.28 -14.33
N GLY A 553 -38.05 14.31 -13.03
CA GLY A 553 -36.71 14.33 -12.45
C GLY A 553 -35.87 13.11 -12.81
N LEU A 554 -36.47 11.92 -12.83
CA LEU A 554 -35.79 10.70 -13.27
C LEU A 554 -35.51 10.68 -14.78
N SER A 555 -36.37 11.30 -15.61
CA SER A 555 -36.10 11.42 -17.04
C SER A 555 -34.89 12.32 -17.34
N GLN A 556 -34.69 13.37 -16.53
CA GLN A 556 -33.49 14.21 -16.59
C GLN A 556 -32.22 13.42 -16.23
N VAL A 557 -32.28 12.53 -15.23
CA VAL A 557 -31.16 11.63 -14.88
C VAL A 557 -30.86 10.65 -16.02
N ALA A 558 -31.88 10.09 -16.67
CA ALA A 558 -31.69 9.14 -17.76
C ALA A 558 -31.03 9.79 -18.99
N ALA A 559 -31.53 10.95 -19.44
CA ALA A 559 -30.93 11.71 -20.52
C ALA A 559 -29.49 12.16 -20.21
N ALA A 560 -29.22 12.55 -18.96
CA ALA A 560 -27.87 12.88 -18.50
C ALA A 560 -26.91 11.68 -18.52
N ALA A 561 -27.40 10.46 -18.23
CA ALA A 561 -26.61 9.23 -18.26
C ALA A 561 -26.33 8.73 -19.68
N ASP A 562 -27.37 8.67 -20.54
CA ASP A 562 -27.25 8.27 -21.95
C ASP A 562 -26.27 9.17 -22.72
N SER A 563 -26.41 10.49 -22.57
CA SER A 563 -25.54 11.50 -23.21
C SER A 563 -24.08 11.49 -22.75
N ARG A 564 -23.78 10.79 -21.64
CA ARG A 564 -22.43 10.63 -21.05
C ARG A 564 -21.88 9.21 -21.21
N GLY A 565 -22.68 8.25 -21.69
CA GLY A 565 -22.27 6.85 -21.84
C GLY A 565 -21.97 6.18 -20.49
N ILE A 566 -22.89 6.29 -19.53
CA ILE A 566 -22.78 5.72 -18.18
C ILE A 566 -24.10 5.06 -17.74
N SER A 567 -24.02 4.12 -16.79
CA SER A 567 -25.17 3.48 -16.14
C SER A 567 -26.14 4.51 -15.55
N ARG A 568 -27.44 4.39 -15.87
CA ARG A 568 -28.51 5.24 -15.33
C ARG A 568 -28.66 5.08 -13.81
N PHE A 569 -28.68 3.83 -13.32
CA PHE A 569 -28.67 3.54 -11.87
C PHE A 569 -27.38 4.00 -11.19
N GLY A 570 -26.23 3.89 -11.86
CA GLY A 570 -24.95 4.39 -11.34
C GLY A 570 -24.97 5.91 -11.18
N LEU A 571 -25.45 6.64 -12.19
CA LEU A 571 -25.59 8.09 -12.11
C LEU A 571 -26.60 8.49 -11.04
N LEU A 572 -27.77 7.83 -10.97
CA LEU A 572 -28.77 8.07 -9.93
C LEU A 572 -28.17 7.90 -8.52
N GLY A 573 -27.50 6.78 -8.24
CA GLY A 573 -26.85 6.52 -6.95
C GLY A 573 -25.79 7.56 -6.56
N SER A 574 -25.12 8.16 -7.55
CA SER A 574 -24.12 9.21 -7.35
C SER A 574 -24.72 10.61 -7.15
N LEU A 575 -25.94 10.84 -7.67
CA LEU A 575 -26.67 12.10 -7.57
C LEU A 575 -27.48 12.22 -6.27
N LEU A 576 -28.14 11.14 -5.81
CA LEU A 576 -29.07 11.25 -4.67
C LEU A 576 -28.42 11.81 -3.39
N PRO A 577 -27.20 11.41 -2.96
CA PRO A 577 -26.54 12.05 -1.82
C PRO A 577 -26.22 13.53 -2.03
N ARG A 578 -25.94 13.97 -3.27
CA ARG A 578 -25.71 15.38 -3.60
C ARG A 578 -27.00 16.19 -3.51
N VAL A 579 -28.10 15.67 -4.07
CA VAL A 579 -29.44 16.27 -3.94
C VAL A 579 -29.83 16.39 -2.47
N VAL A 580 -29.67 15.32 -1.70
CA VAL A 580 -29.89 15.30 -0.24
C VAL A 580 -29.01 16.32 0.48
N ALA A 581 -27.75 16.49 0.10
CA ALA A 581 -26.85 17.49 0.70
C ALA A 581 -27.31 18.96 0.48
N LEU A 582 -28.18 19.22 -0.50
CA LEU A 582 -28.81 20.52 -0.70
C LEU A 582 -30.14 20.68 0.08
N ILE A 583 -30.64 19.62 0.72
CA ILE A 583 -31.84 19.67 1.55
C ILE A 583 -31.49 20.18 2.96
N PRO A 584 -32.14 21.24 3.49
CA PRO A 584 -31.91 21.76 4.83
C PRO A 584 -31.99 20.69 5.94
N PRO A 585 -31.13 20.71 6.98
CA PRO A 585 -31.11 19.69 8.05
C PRO A 585 -32.46 19.49 8.76
N THR A 586 -33.25 20.56 8.87
CA THR A 586 -34.60 20.60 9.48
C THR A 586 -35.64 19.77 8.74
N VAL A 587 -35.42 19.48 7.46
CA VAL A 587 -36.29 18.61 6.66
C VAL A 587 -36.02 17.17 7.06
N ARG A 588 -37.04 16.54 7.63
CA ARG A 588 -36.94 15.19 8.21
C ARG A 588 -38.24 14.43 8.08
N LEU A 589 -38.13 13.11 8.04
CA LEU A 589 -39.28 12.21 8.15
C LEU A 589 -39.92 12.40 9.53
N VAL A 590 -41.24 12.29 9.59
CA VAL A 590 -41.99 12.18 10.86
C VAL A 590 -41.46 11.01 11.70
N PRO A 591 -41.64 11.03 13.04
CA PRO A 591 -41.28 9.89 13.87
C PRO A 591 -42.04 8.61 13.45
N PRO A 592 -41.53 7.40 13.76
CA PRO A 592 -42.13 6.15 13.30
C PRO A 592 -43.59 5.93 13.76
N ASP A 593 -43.96 6.47 14.93
CA ASP A 593 -45.33 6.44 15.48
C ASP A 593 -46.28 7.47 14.83
N GLY A 594 -45.77 8.26 13.87
CA GLY A 594 -46.50 9.33 13.18
C GLY A 594 -46.81 10.57 14.04
N GLN A 595 -46.44 10.58 15.32
CA GLN A 595 -46.78 11.68 16.23
C GLN A 595 -45.81 12.84 16.05
N VAL A 596 -46.34 13.98 15.62
CA VAL A 596 -45.62 15.26 15.58
C VAL A 596 -46.12 16.15 16.73
N PRO A 597 -45.25 16.87 17.44
CA PRO A 597 -45.67 17.84 18.45
C PRO A 597 -46.66 18.86 17.88
N GLU A 598 -47.66 19.26 18.66
CA GLU A 598 -48.67 20.24 18.22
C GLU A 598 -48.08 21.65 17.99
N GLY A 599 -46.97 21.97 18.65
CA GLY A 599 -46.21 23.20 18.46
C GLY A 599 -45.09 23.06 17.42
N ASN A 600 -44.84 24.12 16.65
CA ASN A 600 -43.70 24.21 15.74
C ASN A 600 -42.42 24.64 16.47
N GLU A 601 -42.10 23.95 17.58
CA GLU A 601 -40.91 24.21 18.39
C GLU A 601 -39.72 23.35 17.94
N PRO A 602 -38.47 23.79 18.17
CA PRO A 602 -37.30 22.95 17.99
C PRO A 602 -37.40 21.67 18.85
N THR A 603 -37.03 20.53 18.28
CA THR A 603 -37.16 19.21 18.93
C THR A 603 -36.28 18.17 18.24
N GLY A 604 -35.69 17.25 19.00
CA GLY A 604 -34.87 16.14 18.48
C GLY A 604 -35.65 14.96 17.88
N ALA A 605 -36.97 15.00 17.79
CA ALA A 605 -37.79 13.90 17.27
C ALA A 605 -37.68 13.71 15.74
N GLY A 606 -37.98 12.52 15.21
CA GLY A 606 -38.06 12.25 13.76
C GLY A 606 -36.84 11.53 13.20
N THR A 607 -36.65 11.57 11.88
CA THR A 607 -35.48 10.94 11.25
C THR A 607 -34.97 11.74 10.05
N SER A 608 -33.66 12.02 10.07
CA SER A 608 -32.99 12.79 9.02
C SER A 608 -32.97 12.06 7.69
N VAL A 609 -33.15 12.80 6.59
CA VAL A 609 -33.05 12.25 5.21
C VAL A 609 -31.62 12.00 4.72
N ASN A 610 -30.62 12.04 5.63
CA ASN A 610 -29.23 11.69 5.37
C ASN A 610 -29.09 10.35 4.62
N LEU A 611 -28.35 10.35 3.52
CA LEU A 611 -28.30 9.24 2.56
C LEU A 611 -26.84 8.92 2.17
N TYR A 612 -26.50 7.63 2.17
CA TYR A 612 -25.19 7.11 1.81
C TYR A 612 -25.29 6.23 0.55
N SER A 613 -24.30 6.26 -0.34
CA SER A 613 -24.24 5.38 -1.51
C SER A 613 -22.85 4.82 -1.79
N VAL A 614 -22.82 3.65 -2.43
CA VAL A 614 -21.60 3.04 -2.99
C VAL A 614 -21.86 2.68 -4.45
N LEU A 615 -21.00 3.17 -5.34
CA LEU A 615 -20.95 2.81 -6.75
C LEU A 615 -20.01 1.63 -6.97
N VAL A 616 -20.56 0.51 -7.40
CA VAL A 616 -19.85 -0.77 -7.50
C VAL A 616 -19.50 -1.06 -8.96
N GLY A 617 -18.23 -1.37 -9.23
CA GLY A 617 -17.80 -1.80 -10.57
C GLY A 617 -16.30 -2.13 -10.63
N PRO A 618 -15.85 -2.94 -11.61
CA PRO A 618 -14.44 -3.32 -11.75
C PRO A 618 -13.51 -2.12 -12.05
N PRO A 619 -12.18 -2.31 -12.06
CA PRO A 619 -11.24 -1.36 -12.65
C PRO A 619 -11.69 -0.89 -14.03
N SER A 620 -11.47 0.39 -14.33
CA SER A 620 -11.85 1.03 -15.60
C SER A 620 -13.34 0.97 -15.98
N SER A 621 -14.25 0.51 -15.10
CA SER A 621 -15.68 0.41 -15.42
C SER A 621 -16.38 1.76 -15.58
N GLY A 622 -15.77 2.89 -15.19
CA GLY A 622 -16.37 4.22 -15.27
C GLY A 622 -16.90 4.78 -13.95
N LYS A 623 -16.58 4.18 -12.79
CA LYS A 623 -16.94 4.68 -11.44
C LYS A 623 -16.64 6.18 -11.26
N SER A 624 -15.36 6.57 -11.34
CA SER A 624 -14.90 7.96 -11.21
C SER A 624 -15.57 8.91 -12.19
N VAL A 625 -15.82 8.45 -13.43
CA VAL A 625 -16.52 9.24 -14.45
C VAL A 625 -17.98 9.47 -14.08
N THR A 626 -18.62 8.50 -13.44
CA THR A 626 -20.00 8.65 -12.92
C THR A 626 -20.04 9.61 -11.73
N LEU A 627 -19.06 9.51 -10.81
CA LEU A 627 -18.92 10.42 -9.66
C LEU A 627 -18.69 11.87 -10.12
N GLY A 628 -17.70 12.11 -10.98
CA GLY A 628 -17.43 13.44 -11.55
C GLY A 628 -18.57 13.98 -12.42
N ALA A 629 -19.30 13.12 -13.14
CA ALA A 629 -20.50 13.53 -13.86
C ALA A 629 -21.59 14.10 -12.93
N ALA A 630 -21.82 13.47 -11.77
CA ALA A 630 -22.75 13.97 -10.77
C ALA A 630 -22.27 15.28 -10.11
N ASP A 631 -20.96 15.48 -10.00
CA ASP A 631 -20.37 16.69 -9.42
C ASP A 631 -20.58 17.92 -10.32
N ALA A 632 -20.44 17.74 -11.64
CA ALA A 632 -20.80 18.75 -12.62
C ALA A 632 -22.33 19.00 -12.67
N LEU A 633 -23.13 17.93 -12.64
CA LEU A 633 -24.59 18.00 -12.78
C LEU A 633 -25.28 18.68 -11.59
N VAL A 634 -24.80 18.45 -10.36
CA VAL A 634 -25.34 19.08 -9.13
C VAL A 634 -24.18 19.74 -8.37
N PRO A 635 -23.75 20.96 -8.76
CA PRO A 635 -22.65 21.67 -8.12
C PRO A 635 -23.07 22.27 -6.76
N GLY A 636 -22.11 22.84 -6.01
CA GLY A 636 -22.40 23.59 -4.76
C GLY A 636 -22.57 22.74 -3.50
N VAL A 637 -22.12 21.48 -3.52
CA VAL A 637 -22.09 20.61 -2.33
C VAL A 637 -20.67 20.61 -1.73
N ASN A 638 -20.57 20.85 -0.42
CA ASN A 638 -19.30 20.80 0.31
C ASN A 638 -18.83 19.35 0.46
N MET A 639 -17.82 18.97 -0.32
CA MET A 639 -17.23 17.64 -0.29
C MET A 639 -15.98 17.59 0.59
N VAL A 640 -15.81 16.49 1.32
CA VAL A 640 -14.61 16.20 2.12
C VAL A 640 -14.12 14.77 1.85
N PRO A 641 -12.80 14.50 1.88
CA PRO A 641 -12.29 13.13 1.82
C PRO A 641 -12.70 12.32 3.08
N PRO A 642 -12.54 10.98 3.08
CA PRO A 642 -12.62 10.21 4.31
C PRO A 642 -11.58 10.71 5.32
N GLY A 643 -11.98 10.82 6.57
CA GLY A 643 -11.12 11.31 7.64
C GLY A 643 -11.67 10.87 8.99
N THR A 644 -10.91 11.14 10.06
CA THR A 644 -11.29 10.69 11.39
C THR A 644 -12.66 11.23 11.79
N GLY A 645 -13.42 10.43 12.56
CA GLY A 645 -14.72 10.83 13.06
C GLY A 645 -14.70 12.13 13.89
N GLU A 646 -13.54 12.51 14.42
CA GLU A 646 -13.31 13.80 15.11
C GLU A 646 -13.07 14.96 14.13
N GLY A 647 -12.37 14.71 13.01
CA GLY A 647 -12.20 15.69 11.94
C GLY A 647 -13.53 16.07 11.29
N ILE A 648 -14.38 15.08 10.99
CA ILE A 648 -15.72 15.30 10.42
C ILE A 648 -16.62 16.12 11.37
N LEU A 649 -16.53 15.90 12.70
CA LEU A 649 -17.29 16.70 13.68
C LEU A 649 -16.92 18.18 13.65
N LYS A 650 -15.66 18.53 13.34
CA LYS A 650 -15.19 19.93 13.27
C LYS A 650 -15.73 20.69 12.06
N MET A 651 -16.27 19.99 11.05
CA MET A 651 -16.87 20.60 9.86
C MET A 651 -18.27 21.16 10.11
N PHE A 652 -18.95 20.78 11.19
CA PHE A 652 -20.30 21.25 11.49
C PHE A 652 -20.30 22.41 12.49
N PRO A 653 -21.27 23.34 12.39
CA PRO A 653 -21.47 24.39 13.39
C PRO A 653 -21.68 23.79 14.79
N ARG A 654 -21.01 24.37 15.79
CA ARG A 654 -21.11 23.91 17.18
C ARG A 654 -22.19 24.69 17.91
N ALA A 655 -22.95 24.03 18.78
CA ALA A 655 -23.84 24.74 19.70
C ALA A 655 -23.01 25.70 20.57
N SER A 656 -23.35 26.99 20.56
CA SER A 656 -22.66 27.98 21.39
C SER A 656 -23.01 27.75 22.86
N ASN A 657 -22.00 27.63 23.72
CA ASN A 657 -22.17 27.65 25.18
C ASN A 657 -22.49 29.08 25.68
N SER A 658 -23.57 29.66 25.15
CA SER A 658 -24.11 30.95 25.55
C SER A 658 -25.21 30.77 26.61
N SER A 659 -24.91 30.01 27.66
CA SER A 659 -25.67 30.04 28.91
C SER A 659 -25.28 31.28 29.74
N ALA A 660 -25.30 32.45 29.10
CA ALA A 660 -25.21 33.74 29.77
C ALA A 660 -26.64 34.20 30.06
N ALA A 661 -27.02 34.19 31.35
CA ALA A 661 -28.31 34.72 31.75
C ALA A 661 -28.40 36.22 31.39
N PRO A 662 -29.54 36.71 30.87
CA PRO A 662 -29.69 38.11 30.51
C PRO A 662 -29.72 38.97 31.78
N GLY A 663 -28.56 39.53 32.18
CA GLY A 663 -28.49 40.35 33.40
C GLY A 663 -27.12 40.76 33.94
N GLN A 664 -26.00 40.44 33.29
CA GLN A 664 -24.68 40.92 33.73
C GLN A 664 -23.94 41.63 32.59
N ALA A 665 -24.11 42.95 32.55
CA ALA A 665 -23.15 43.84 31.91
C ALA A 665 -21.93 43.97 32.85
N GLY A 666 -20.84 43.28 32.51
CA GLY A 666 -19.53 43.45 33.13
C GLY A 666 -18.53 43.81 32.04
N ASP A 667 -17.84 44.94 32.21
CA ASP A 667 -16.75 45.36 31.34
C ASP A 667 -15.55 44.42 31.52
N ASP A 668 -15.36 43.48 30.59
CA ASP A 668 -14.07 42.81 30.34
C ASP A 668 -14.07 42.20 28.93
N VAL A 669 -13.87 43.05 27.92
CA VAL A 669 -13.64 42.61 26.53
C VAL A 669 -12.20 42.12 26.42
N SER A 670 -11.98 40.87 26.87
CA SER A 670 -10.76 40.13 26.58
C SER A 670 -10.83 39.54 25.16
N ASP A 671 -10.24 40.28 24.22
CA ASP A 671 -10.03 39.86 22.85
C ASP A 671 -9.12 38.60 22.83
N GLY A 672 -9.61 37.45 22.34
CA GLY A 672 -8.77 36.27 22.22
C GLY A 672 -9.40 34.88 22.30
N LEU A 673 -10.41 34.56 21.47
CA LEU A 673 -10.66 33.18 20.96
C LEU A 673 -11.76 33.16 19.86
N SER A 674 -11.45 33.73 18.70
CA SER A 674 -12.38 33.90 17.55
C SER A 674 -11.87 33.31 16.23
N THR A 675 -11.00 32.30 16.27
CA THR A 675 -10.28 31.77 15.09
C THR A 675 -10.77 30.41 14.57
N VAL A 676 -11.93 29.90 15.01
CA VAL A 676 -12.50 28.62 14.52
C VAL A 676 -14.01 28.74 14.23
N ASP A 677 -14.37 29.48 13.17
CA ASP A 677 -15.75 29.43 12.63
C ASP A 677 -15.90 29.71 11.12
N SER A 678 -14.82 30.00 10.39
CA SER A 678 -14.88 30.33 8.95
C SER A 678 -15.05 29.12 8.00
N TYR A 679 -14.99 27.89 8.53
CA TYR A 679 -15.09 26.64 7.76
C TYR A 679 -16.23 25.71 8.23
N SER A 680 -17.06 26.14 9.18
CA SER A 680 -18.19 25.34 9.66
C SER A 680 -19.36 25.42 8.66
N THR A 681 -19.99 24.28 8.36
CA THR A 681 -21.09 24.18 7.40
C THR A 681 -22.15 23.18 7.85
N PRO A 682 -23.45 23.51 7.77
CA PRO A 682 -24.54 22.62 8.15
C PRO A 682 -24.71 21.42 7.19
N SER A 683 -23.95 21.33 6.09
CA SER A 683 -24.05 20.21 5.14
C SER A 683 -22.67 19.76 4.63
N VAL A 684 -22.39 18.46 4.75
CA VAL A 684 -21.13 17.83 4.35
C VAL A 684 -21.41 16.52 3.60
N LEU A 685 -20.75 16.33 2.46
CA LEU A 685 -20.73 15.07 1.71
C LEU A 685 -19.33 14.46 1.76
N LEU A 686 -19.16 13.37 2.50
CA LEU A 686 -17.92 12.59 2.46
C LEU A 686 -17.83 11.86 1.11
N ASN A 687 -16.76 12.07 0.36
CA ASN A 687 -16.54 11.48 -0.96
C ASN A 687 -15.21 10.72 -1.04
N SER A 688 -15.20 9.54 -1.66
CA SER A 688 -13.99 8.83 -2.08
C SER A 688 -14.25 8.01 -3.34
N ASP A 689 -13.29 7.99 -4.26
CA ASP A 689 -13.32 7.07 -5.42
C ASP A 689 -13.08 5.61 -5.02
N GLU A 690 -12.52 5.38 -3.82
CA GLU A 690 -12.16 4.05 -3.31
C GLU A 690 -12.66 3.82 -1.86
N ILE A 691 -13.30 2.67 -1.67
CA ILE A 691 -13.88 2.24 -0.39
C ILE A 691 -12.82 1.83 0.64
N ASP A 692 -11.62 1.42 0.21
CA ASP A 692 -10.57 0.94 1.12
C ASP A 692 -10.05 2.04 2.06
N ILE A 693 -9.96 3.29 1.58
CA ILE A 693 -9.59 4.45 2.40
C ILE A 693 -10.64 4.65 3.51
N PHE A 694 -11.92 4.54 3.17
CA PHE A 694 -13.02 4.65 4.10
C PHE A 694 -13.05 3.47 5.10
N ALA A 695 -12.89 2.24 4.62
CA ALA A 695 -12.86 1.03 5.45
C ALA A 695 -11.64 1.02 6.40
N GLY A 696 -10.48 1.51 5.96
CA GLY A 696 -9.29 1.66 6.79
C GLY A 696 -9.52 2.57 8.00
N GLU A 697 -10.17 3.72 7.79
CA GLU A 697 -10.52 4.63 8.90
C GLU A 697 -11.65 4.09 9.79
N MET A 698 -12.58 3.28 9.27
CA MET A 698 -13.59 2.60 10.09
C MET A 698 -13.02 1.47 10.96
N THR A 699 -11.98 0.78 10.47
CA THR A 699 -11.36 -0.40 11.14
C THR A 699 -10.19 -0.04 12.07
N ARG A 700 -9.75 1.22 12.07
CA ARG A 700 -8.65 1.72 12.92
C ARG A 700 -8.95 1.51 14.41
N GLN A 701 -8.02 0.87 15.13
CA GLN A 701 -8.20 0.62 16.57
C GLN A 701 -8.39 1.92 17.35
N GLY A 702 -9.37 1.93 18.26
CA GLY A 702 -9.72 3.11 19.07
C GLY A 702 -10.57 4.16 18.36
N THR A 703 -10.92 3.99 17.08
CA THR A 703 -11.75 4.97 16.35
C THR A 703 -13.22 4.93 16.77
N LYS A 704 -13.88 6.10 16.81
CA LYS A 704 -15.34 6.23 16.98
C LYS A 704 -16.09 6.39 15.65
N THR A 705 -15.37 6.55 14.53
CA THR A 705 -15.89 6.80 13.19
C THR A 705 -17.07 5.88 12.83
N SER A 706 -16.92 4.57 13.10
CA SER A 706 -17.96 3.56 12.82
C SER A 706 -19.27 3.79 13.59
N GLY A 707 -19.20 4.21 14.86
CA GLY A 707 -20.38 4.57 15.65
C GLY A 707 -21.00 5.89 15.18
N HIS A 708 -20.17 6.92 14.98
CA HIS A 708 -20.62 8.25 14.56
C HIS A 708 -21.39 8.18 13.24
N TYR A 709 -20.85 7.56 12.19
CA TYR A 709 -21.53 7.51 10.89
C TYR A 709 -22.86 6.75 10.91
N ARG A 710 -23.07 5.78 11.83
CA ARG A 710 -24.39 5.14 12.01
C ARG A 710 -25.41 6.06 12.70
N SER A 711 -24.98 6.86 13.69
CA SER A 711 -25.82 7.90 14.32
C SER A 711 -26.14 9.02 13.32
N MET A 712 -25.15 9.47 12.56
CA MET A 712 -25.29 10.50 11.53
C MET A 712 -26.28 10.12 10.43
N TRP A 713 -26.39 8.83 10.10
CA TRP A 713 -27.39 8.38 9.14
C TRP A 713 -28.83 8.58 9.67
N MET A 714 -29.07 8.41 10.97
CA MET A 714 -30.35 8.77 11.60
C MET A 714 -30.50 10.30 11.78
N GLY A 715 -29.38 11.01 11.88
CA GLY A 715 -29.30 12.43 12.23
C GLY A 715 -29.33 12.70 13.74
N GLY A 716 -28.99 11.71 14.56
CA GLY A 716 -28.96 11.84 16.02
C GLY A 716 -27.76 12.64 16.53
N ASP A 717 -27.66 12.80 17.85
CA ASP A 717 -26.52 13.47 18.48
C ASP A 717 -25.21 12.73 18.21
N ILE A 718 -24.14 13.53 18.05
CA ILE A 718 -22.78 13.05 17.85
C ILE A 718 -21.80 13.96 18.58
N GLY A 719 -20.72 13.38 19.12
CA GLY A 719 -19.72 14.18 19.79
C GLY A 719 -18.67 13.42 20.58
N ASN A 720 -17.70 14.17 21.06
CA ASN A 720 -16.64 13.77 21.97
C ASN A 720 -16.73 14.57 23.26
N VAL A 721 -17.00 13.87 24.36
CA VAL A 721 -16.86 14.41 25.72
C VAL A 721 -15.41 14.26 26.16
N THR A 722 -14.68 15.37 26.23
CA THR A 722 -13.31 15.47 26.74
C THR A 722 -13.18 16.67 27.66
N SER A 723 -12.32 16.61 28.66
CA SER A 723 -12.02 17.74 29.56
C SER A 723 -11.31 18.91 28.86
N ASP A 724 -10.63 18.62 27.75
CA ASP A 724 -10.04 19.61 26.85
C ASP A 724 -11.14 20.29 26.01
N LYS A 725 -11.23 21.62 26.13
CA LYS A 725 -12.23 22.49 25.49
C LYS A 725 -12.08 22.54 23.95
N GLU A 726 -10.88 22.30 23.41
CA GLU A 726 -10.66 22.27 21.96
C GLU A 726 -11.09 20.94 21.32
N ARG A 727 -10.93 19.84 22.08
CA ARG A 727 -11.36 18.48 21.69
C ARG A 727 -12.84 18.22 21.97
N HIS A 728 -13.44 18.96 22.92
CA HIS A 728 -14.87 18.89 23.20
C HIS A 728 -15.66 19.38 21.98
N SER A 729 -16.31 18.45 21.30
CA SER A 729 -17.07 18.70 20.07
C SER A 729 -18.40 17.99 20.19
N GLN A 730 -19.50 18.72 20.09
CA GLN A 730 -20.86 18.19 20.12
C GLN A 730 -21.65 18.86 19.01
N VAL A 731 -22.32 18.05 18.21
CA VAL A 731 -23.23 18.48 17.15
C VAL A 731 -24.59 17.88 17.46
N ALA A 732 -25.58 18.73 17.69
CA ALA A 732 -26.91 18.33 18.12
C ALA A 732 -27.69 17.64 16.99
N ALA A 733 -28.59 16.73 17.35
CA ALA A 733 -29.45 16.03 16.41
C ALA A 733 -30.15 17.00 15.44
N HIS A 734 -30.23 16.62 14.16
CA HIS A 734 -30.90 17.38 13.09
C HIS A 734 -30.38 18.81 12.81
N THR A 735 -29.29 19.26 13.44
CA THR A 735 -28.61 20.53 13.09
C THR A 735 -27.70 20.42 11.86
N TYR A 736 -27.49 19.19 11.36
CA TYR A 736 -26.58 18.88 10.26
C TYR A 736 -27.18 17.94 9.21
N ARG A 737 -26.70 18.10 7.97
CA ARG A 737 -26.95 17.26 6.80
C ARG A 737 -25.64 16.53 6.47
N PHE A 738 -25.68 15.20 6.43
CA PHE A 738 -24.49 14.39 6.15
C PHE A 738 -24.79 13.30 5.13
N GLY A 739 -23.96 13.26 4.09
CA GLY A 739 -23.96 12.21 3.08
C GLY A 739 -22.62 11.51 3.00
N ILE A 740 -22.63 10.30 2.44
CA ILE A 740 -21.42 9.55 2.07
C ILE A 740 -21.61 9.05 0.65
N ARG A 741 -20.61 9.23 -0.21
CA ARG A 741 -20.60 8.72 -1.58
C ARG A 741 -19.25 8.05 -1.86
N LEU A 742 -19.26 6.75 -2.14
CA LEU A 742 -18.04 5.97 -2.35
C LEU A 742 -18.03 5.29 -3.72
N GLY A 743 -16.87 5.20 -4.35
CA GLY A 743 -16.59 4.19 -5.37
C GLY A 743 -16.03 2.92 -4.72
N ALA A 744 -16.41 1.74 -5.23
CA ALA A 744 -15.90 0.46 -4.74
C ALA A 744 -15.61 -0.52 -5.87
N GLN A 745 -14.51 -1.24 -5.73
CA GLN A 745 -14.27 -2.47 -6.49
C GLN A 745 -14.95 -3.65 -5.77
N PRO A 746 -15.49 -4.66 -6.48
CA PRO A 746 -16.27 -5.72 -5.85
C PRO A 746 -15.53 -6.56 -4.79
N ASP A 747 -14.20 -6.67 -4.91
CA ASP A 747 -13.31 -7.35 -3.96
C ASP A 747 -13.05 -6.51 -2.70
N ALA A 748 -12.76 -5.21 -2.86
CA ALA A 748 -12.56 -4.24 -1.78
C ALA A 748 -13.76 -4.17 -0.80
N CYS A 749 -14.98 -4.40 -1.29
CA CYS A 749 -16.20 -4.50 -0.49
C CYS A 749 -16.12 -5.54 0.65
N THR A 750 -15.32 -6.61 0.49
CA THR A 750 -15.17 -7.72 1.46
C THR A 750 -14.98 -7.25 2.90
N SER A 751 -14.16 -6.20 3.09
CA SER A 751 -13.87 -5.64 4.41
C SER A 751 -15.14 -5.17 5.12
N LEU A 752 -15.99 -4.39 4.43
CA LEU A 752 -17.20 -3.80 5.00
C LEU A 752 -18.32 -4.84 5.18
N PHE A 753 -18.46 -5.78 4.23
CA PHE A 753 -19.42 -6.90 4.37
C PHE A 753 -19.03 -7.88 5.49
N SER A 754 -17.75 -8.00 5.84
CA SER A 754 -17.35 -8.78 7.03
C SER A 754 -17.75 -8.10 8.37
N GLU A 755 -18.06 -6.79 8.37
CA GLU A 755 -18.68 -6.09 9.50
C GLU A 755 -20.23 -6.09 9.47
N ALA A 756 -20.89 -6.94 8.69
CA ALA A 756 -22.35 -6.96 8.51
C ALA A 756 -23.16 -6.87 9.82
N ASN A 757 -22.73 -7.55 10.89
CA ASN A 757 -23.40 -7.58 12.19
C ASN A 757 -23.43 -6.20 12.90
N ARG A 758 -22.62 -5.23 12.45
CA ARG A 758 -22.57 -3.86 13.01
C ARG A 758 -23.58 -2.89 12.38
N GLY A 759 -24.32 -3.30 11.34
CA GLY A 759 -25.34 -2.47 10.71
C GLY A 759 -24.81 -1.41 9.73
N THR A 760 -23.50 -1.41 9.41
CA THR A 760 -22.91 -0.42 8.51
C THR A 760 -23.30 -0.63 7.04
N PRO A 761 -23.05 -1.80 6.39
CA PRO A 761 -23.41 -2.03 4.98
C PRO A 761 -24.88 -1.75 4.65
N GLN A 762 -25.77 -2.06 5.58
CA GLN A 762 -27.23 -1.92 5.48
C GLN A 762 -27.65 -0.48 5.14
N ARG A 763 -26.93 0.53 5.66
CA ARG A 763 -27.26 1.96 5.54
C ARG A 763 -26.87 2.58 4.19
N PHE A 764 -26.16 1.84 3.34
CA PHE A 764 -25.71 2.30 2.03
C PHE A 764 -26.65 1.86 0.89
N LEU A 765 -26.80 2.75 -0.08
CA LEU A 765 -27.38 2.47 -1.39
C LEU A 765 -26.28 1.93 -2.32
N TRP A 766 -26.19 0.60 -2.44
CA TRP A 766 -25.26 -0.09 -3.32
C TRP A 766 -25.82 -0.14 -4.75
N LEU A 767 -25.17 0.51 -5.72
CA LEU A 767 -25.67 0.56 -7.10
C LEU A 767 -24.56 0.33 -8.14
N PRO A 768 -24.90 -0.22 -9.33
CA PRO A 768 -23.92 -0.64 -10.32
C PRO A 768 -23.44 0.52 -11.20
N ALA A 769 -22.12 0.71 -11.28
CA ALA A 769 -21.48 1.75 -12.08
C ALA A 769 -20.60 1.15 -13.19
N GLN A 770 -21.14 1.22 -14.41
CA GLN A 770 -20.50 0.76 -15.64
C GLN A 770 -20.66 1.80 -16.76
N ARG A 771 -19.70 1.84 -17.71
CA ARG A 771 -19.82 2.55 -18.98
C ARG A 771 -20.93 1.94 -19.83
N MET A 772 -21.58 2.79 -20.60
CA MET A 772 -22.60 2.45 -21.59
C MET A 772 -22.27 3.15 -22.92
N VAL A 773 -22.95 2.77 -24.00
CA VAL A 773 -22.83 3.49 -25.28
C VAL A 773 -23.40 4.90 -25.13
N ARG A 774 -22.61 5.90 -25.52
CA ARG A 774 -23.02 7.31 -25.50
C ARG A 774 -24.04 7.56 -26.63
N ARG A 775 -25.19 8.15 -26.31
CA ARG A 775 -26.29 8.39 -27.26
C ARG A 775 -27.20 9.52 -26.80
N GLY A 776 -28.12 9.94 -27.67
CA GLY A 776 -28.99 11.08 -27.43
C GLY A 776 -28.28 12.43 -27.59
N PRO A 777 -28.99 13.55 -27.38
CA PRO A 777 -28.42 14.89 -27.50
C PRO A 777 -27.35 15.17 -26.44
N VAL A 778 -26.51 16.16 -26.68
CA VAL A 778 -25.59 16.67 -25.66
C VAL A 778 -26.40 17.28 -24.52
N TYR A 779 -26.49 16.57 -23.40
CA TYR A 779 -27.22 17.03 -22.22
C TYR A 779 -26.44 18.13 -21.48
N PRO A 780 -27.10 19.16 -20.92
CA PRO A 780 -26.45 20.28 -20.24
C PRO A 780 -25.41 19.91 -19.17
N THR A 781 -24.57 20.90 -18.83
CA THR A 781 -23.55 20.77 -17.78
C THR A 781 -24.15 20.57 -16.40
N ARG A 782 -25.32 21.18 -16.12
CA ARG A 782 -26.12 21.01 -14.89
C ARG A 782 -27.37 20.18 -15.14
N LEU A 783 -27.83 19.44 -14.14
CA LEU A 783 -29.11 18.72 -14.18
C LEU A 783 -30.26 19.73 -14.27
N GLN A 784 -31.19 19.53 -15.21
CA GLN A 784 -32.32 20.43 -15.44
C GLN A 784 -33.49 20.10 -14.50
N ILE A 785 -33.25 20.22 -13.19
CA ILE A 785 -34.25 20.06 -12.13
C ILE A 785 -34.65 21.41 -11.53
N GLU A 786 -35.90 21.51 -11.09
CA GLU A 786 -36.41 22.72 -10.45
C GLU A 786 -36.01 22.85 -8.99
N THR A 787 -35.97 24.10 -8.50
CA THR A 787 -35.64 24.36 -7.09
C THR A 787 -36.79 23.91 -6.17
N VAL A 788 -36.46 23.20 -5.10
CA VAL A 788 -37.43 22.86 -4.05
C VAL A 788 -37.55 24.00 -3.04
N TYR A 789 -38.78 24.36 -2.71
CA TYR A 789 -39.10 25.47 -1.80
C TYR A 789 -39.65 24.89 -0.50
N TRP A 790 -38.80 24.86 0.53
CA TRP A 790 -39.07 24.14 1.79
C TRP A 790 -39.80 24.98 2.85
N PHE A 791 -39.64 26.32 2.86
CA PHE A 791 -40.15 27.21 3.90
C PHE A 791 -41.05 28.30 3.31
N ASP A 792 -42.38 28.17 3.41
CA ASP A 792 -43.35 29.20 2.99
C ASP A 792 -43.09 29.85 1.62
N GLY A 793 -42.71 29.03 0.62
CA GLY A 793 -42.39 29.52 -0.73
C GLY A 793 -41.02 30.18 -0.88
N LYS A 794 -40.13 30.09 0.12
CA LYS A 794 -38.72 30.49 0.01
C LYS A 794 -37.83 29.29 -0.38
N PRO A 795 -36.87 29.49 -1.30
CA PRO A 795 -35.85 28.49 -1.59
C PRO A 795 -34.84 28.54 -0.43
N SER A 796 -34.96 27.63 0.52
CA SER A 796 -33.97 27.54 1.59
C SER A 796 -32.73 26.86 1.06
N MET A 797 -31.71 27.69 0.83
CA MET A 797 -30.34 27.28 1.07
C MET A 797 -30.14 27.15 2.60
N LEU A 798 -29.18 26.31 2.98
CA LEU A 798 -28.98 25.78 4.33
C LEU A 798 -28.93 26.87 5.43
N PRO A 799 -29.49 26.63 6.64
CA PRO A 799 -29.46 27.60 7.74
C PRO A 799 -28.02 27.84 8.21
N GLN A 800 -27.62 29.11 8.33
CA GLN A 800 -26.24 29.52 8.69
C GLN A 800 -25.91 29.40 10.19
N THR A 801 -26.84 28.91 11.02
CA THR A 801 -26.72 28.92 12.49
C THR A 801 -26.72 27.50 13.05
N ALA A 802 -25.91 27.25 14.09
CA ALA A 802 -25.87 26.00 14.84
C ALA A 802 -27.12 25.74 15.73
N ALA A 803 -28.02 26.71 15.85
CA ALA A 803 -29.21 26.62 16.69
C ALA A 803 -30.21 25.62 16.10
N GLU A 804 -30.83 24.81 16.96
CA GLU A 804 -31.97 23.98 16.58
C GLU A 804 -33.10 24.85 16.02
N GLN A 805 -33.69 24.41 14.91
CA GLN A 805 -34.74 25.12 14.21
C GLN A 805 -36.01 24.24 14.17
N PRO A 806 -37.21 24.85 14.05
CA PRO A 806 -38.43 24.11 13.85
C PRO A 806 -38.36 23.16 12.64
N PRO A 807 -38.91 21.94 12.77
CA PRO A 807 -38.79 20.91 11.75
C PRO A 807 -39.74 21.10 10.58
N ILE A 808 -39.30 20.65 9.40
CA ILE A 808 -40.17 20.46 8.24
C ILE A 808 -40.49 18.98 8.13
N TRP A 809 -41.71 18.63 8.51
CA TRP A 809 -42.18 17.26 8.60
C TRP A 809 -42.57 16.66 7.25
N ILE A 810 -41.77 15.71 6.78
CA ILE A 810 -42.07 14.89 5.61
C ILE A 810 -42.86 13.66 6.07
N ARG A 811 -44.13 13.58 5.63
CA ARG A 811 -44.96 12.39 5.82
C ARG A 811 -44.70 11.39 4.69
N PRO A 812 -44.64 10.08 4.97
CA PRO A 812 -44.69 9.04 3.96
C PRO A 812 -45.93 9.18 3.07
N PRO A 813 -45.84 8.81 1.78
CA PRO A 813 -47.00 8.78 0.89
C PRO A 813 -47.91 7.58 1.22
N ALA A 814 -49.15 7.61 0.73
CA ALA A 814 -50.18 6.63 1.12
C ALA A 814 -49.78 5.18 0.81
N ALA A 815 -49.11 4.95 -0.33
CA ALA A 815 -48.60 3.64 -0.74
C ALA A 815 -47.52 3.04 0.19
N ALA A 816 -46.96 3.83 1.12
CA ALA A 816 -46.00 3.31 2.10
C ALA A 816 -46.68 2.71 3.35
N ALA A 817 -47.96 2.99 3.60
CA ALA A 817 -48.64 2.66 4.85
C ALA A 817 -48.63 1.16 5.17
N ASP A 818 -48.96 0.30 4.19
CA ASP A 818 -49.00 -1.15 4.38
C ASP A 818 -47.62 -1.76 4.67
N GLU A 819 -46.58 -1.30 3.97
CA GLU A 819 -45.20 -1.75 4.21
C GLU A 819 -44.66 -1.24 5.56
N MET A 820 -45.06 -0.04 5.99
CA MET A 820 -44.74 0.49 7.32
C MET A 820 -45.40 -0.31 8.44
N ALA A 821 -46.71 -0.59 8.34
CA ALA A 821 -47.44 -1.39 9.32
C ALA A 821 -46.90 -2.82 9.41
N LEU A 822 -46.48 -3.40 8.28
CA LEU A 822 -45.84 -4.71 8.25
C LEU A 822 -44.45 -4.71 8.94
N GLU A 823 -43.65 -3.67 8.75
CA GLU A 823 -42.35 -3.53 9.40
C GLU A 823 -42.46 -3.25 10.90
N GLU A 824 -43.49 -2.50 11.33
CA GLU A 824 -43.84 -2.32 12.74
C GLU A 824 -44.20 -3.66 13.38
N PHE A 825 -45.08 -4.45 12.73
CA PHE A 825 -45.45 -5.78 13.19
C PHE A 825 -44.23 -6.73 13.26
N ARG A 826 -43.38 -6.75 12.23
CA ARG A 826 -42.12 -7.50 12.25
C ARG A 826 -41.26 -7.09 13.43
N SER A 827 -41.01 -5.79 13.60
CA SER A 827 -40.22 -5.23 14.70
C SER A 827 -40.74 -5.63 16.08
N ALA A 828 -42.06 -5.67 16.26
CA ALA A 828 -42.70 -6.15 17.49
C ALA A 828 -42.53 -7.66 17.74
N THR A 829 -42.27 -8.45 16.70
CA THR A 829 -42.02 -9.90 16.75
C THR A 829 -40.52 -10.28 16.70
N ALA A 830 -39.61 -9.31 16.74
CA ALA A 830 -38.16 -9.54 16.65
C ALA A 830 -37.63 -10.44 17.78
N ASN A 831 -36.83 -11.45 17.44
CA ASN A 831 -36.05 -12.20 18.43
C ASN A 831 -34.88 -11.33 18.93
N THR A 832 -35.02 -10.75 20.13
CA THR A 832 -34.02 -9.85 20.73
C THR A 832 -32.69 -10.52 21.07
N LEU A 833 -32.61 -11.85 21.03
CA LEU A 833 -31.40 -12.64 21.28
C LEU A 833 -30.77 -13.23 20.00
N SER A 834 -31.40 -13.06 18.83
CA SER A 834 -30.81 -13.52 17.57
C SER A 834 -29.56 -12.66 17.23
N PRO A 835 -28.36 -13.25 17.07
CA PRO A 835 -27.11 -12.48 16.86
C PRO A 835 -27.09 -11.70 15.54
N ASP A 836 -27.75 -12.28 14.55
CA ASP A 836 -28.03 -11.78 13.21
C ASP A 836 -29.37 -11.03 13.13
N GLY A 837 -30.11 -10.97 14.25
CA GLY A 837 -31.48 -10.45 14.43
C GLY A 837 -32.43 -10.76 13.28
N SER A 838 -32.54 -12.05 12.95
CA SER A 838 -33.60 -12.62 12.12
C SER A 838 -34.92 -12.66 12.88
N TYR A 839 -36.02 -12.62 12.12
CA TYR A 839 -37.38 -12.77 12.64
C TYR A 839 -37.85 -14.23 12.65
N ASP A 840 -37.07 -15.14 12.05
CA ASP A 840 -37.34 -16.56 11.99
C ASP A 840 -36.53 -17.31 13.07
N TYR A 841 -37.17 -18.23 13.78
CA TYR A 841 -36.51 -19.08 14.78
C TYR A 841 -35.89 -20.33 14.17
N ASP A 842 -36.32 -20.72 12.95
CA ASP A 842 -35.91 -21.94 12.24
C ASP A 842 -35.02 -21.65 11.00
N ALA A 843 -34.55 -20.40 10.85
CA ALA A 843 -33.66 -19.99 9.76
C ALA A 843 -32.34 -20.78 9.78
N ASN A 844 -32.02 -21.44 8.66
CA ASN A 844 -30.76 -22.17 8.50
C ASN A 844 -29.64 -21.22 8.02
N ASP A 845 -28.49 -21.25 8.71
CA ASP A 845 -27.33 -20.35 8.57
C ASP A 845 -26.80 -20.14 7.13
N ASP A 846 -27.07 -21.05 6.19
CA ASP A 846 -26.33 -21.14 4.93
C ASP A 846 -26.66 -20.04 3.91
N ASP A 847 -27.85 -19.42 3.91
CA ASP A 847 -28.24 -18.39 2.91
C ASP A 847 -28.69 -17.02 3.50
N ASP A 848 -28.90 -16.93 4.82
CA ASP A 848 -29.56 -15.78 5.46
C ASP A 848 -28.78 -14.46 5.34
N GLY A 849 -27.45 -14.51 5.52
CA GLY A 849 -26.61 -13.31 5.68
C GLY A 849 -26.75 -12.23 4.59
N SER A 850 -26.96 -12.59 3.33
CA SER A 850 -27.18 -11.59 2.27
C SER A 850 -28.57 -10.95 2.30
N THR A 851 -29.59 -11.74 2.67
CA THR A 851 -30.98 -11.30 2.79
C THR A 851 -31.13 -10.38 4.00
N ALA A 852 -30.55 -10.74 5.15
CA ALA A 852 -30.49 -9.89 6.33
C ALA A 852 -29.81 -8.52 6.04
N ILE A 853 -28.68 -8.50 5.32
CA ILE A 853 -28.01 -7.25 4.95
C ILE A 853 -28.83 -6.41 3.97
N ALA A 854 -29.54 -7.05 3.04
CA ALA A 854 -30.41 -6.36 2.09
C ALA A 854 -31.63 -5.73 2.78
N GLN A 855 -32.35 -6.48 3.62
CA GLN A 855 -33.64 -6.07 4.18
C GLN A 855 -33.53 -5.12 5.39
N ARG A 856 -32.48 -5.25 6.21
CA ARG A 856 -32.30 -4.39 7.38
C ARG A 856 -32.16 -2.92 7.00
N HIS A 857 -32.97 -2.08 7.63
CA HIS A 857 -33.14 -0.64 7.31
C HIS A 857 -33.59 -0.34 5.86
N ALA A 858 -34.06 -1.34 5.10
CA ALA A 858 -34.48 -1.14 3.71
C ALA A 858 -35.69 -0.20 3.60
N LEU A 859 -36.74 -0.39 4.43
CA LEU A 859 -37.91 0.49 4.44
C LEU A 859 -37.53 1.95 4.67
N LEU A 860 -36.70 2.23 5.68
CA LEU A 860 -36.23 3.58 5.98
C LEU A 860 -35.30 4.13 4.87
N GLY A 861 -34.49 3.26 4.24
CA GLY A 861 -33.75 3.60 3.02
C GLY A 861 -34.68 4.03 1.87
N GLN A 862 -35.75 3.26 1.62
CA GLN A 862 -36.76 3.54 0.60
C GLN A 862 -37.51 4.85 0.87
N LEU A 863 -37.86 5.14 2.13
CA LEU A 863 -38.47 6.41 2.53
C LEU A 863 -37.52 7.59 2.23
N LYS A 864 -36.24 7.48 2.54
CA LYS A 864 -35.25 8.52 2.24
C LYS A 864 -35.04 8.72 0.75
N VAL A 865 -34.95 7.62 -0.01
CA VAL A 865 -34.85 7.66 -1.48
C VAL A 865 -36.09 8.31 -2.09
N SER A 866 -37.30 8.01 -1.60
CA SER A 866 -38.53 8.63 -2.14
C SER A 866 -38.57 10.16 -1.95
N VAL A 867 -38.05 10.68 -0.81
CA VAL A 867 -37.88 12.13 -0.62
C VAL A 867 -36.86 12.72 -1.59
N ALA A 868 -35.73 12.04 -1.81
CA ALA A 868 -34.71 12.50 -2.75
C ALA A 868 -35.21 12.46 -4.22
N LEU A 869 -36.05 11.50 -4.58
CA LEU A 869 -36.72 11.44 -5.89
C LEU A 869 -37.75 12.56 -6.05
N ALA A 870 -38.55 12.86 -5.02
CA ALA A 870 -39.47 13.99 -5.05
C ALA A 870 -38.75 15.33 -5.19
N ALA A 871 -37.57 15.47 -4.58
CA ALA A 871 -36.74 16.65 -4.73
C ALA A 871 -36.23 16.84 -6.18
N LEU A 872 -35.95 15.76 -6.93
CA LEU A 872 -35.61 15.84 -8.37
C LEU A 872 -36.80 16.36 -9.21
N ASP A 873 -38.03 16.15 -8.77
CA ASP A 873 -39.26 16.65 -9.40
C ASP A 873 -39.61 18.11 -9.00
N GLY A 874 -38.82 18.74 -8.12
CA GLY A 874 -39.09 20.09 -7.58
C GLY A 874 -40.14 20.11 -6.45
N LEU A 875 -40.46 18.94 -5.89
CA LEU A 875 -41.49 18.74 -4.86
C LEU A 875 -40.88 18.67 -3.46
N SER A 876 -41.59 19.24 -2.48
CA SER A 876 -41.22 19.22 -1.06
C SER A 876 -41.80 18.04 -0.28
N ALA A 877 -42.54 17.14 -0.93
CA ALA A 877 -43.08 15.93 -0.31
C ALA A 877 -43.15 14.77 -1.33
N PRO A 878 -42.86 13.52 -0.92
CA PRO A 878 -43.03 12.35 -1.78
C PRO A 878 -44.50 12.06 -2.08
N GLN A 879 -44.71 11.31 -3.15
CA GLN A 879 -46.00 10.81 -3.63
C GLN A 879 -45.83 9.31 -3.95
N ASP A 880 -46.92 8.59 -4.19
CA ASP A 880 -46.88 7.13 -4.39
C ASP A 880 -45.93 6.70 -5.53
N VAL A 881 -45.85 7.46 -6.63
CA VAL A 881 -44.87 7.22 -7.70
C VAL A 881 -43.41 7.29 -7.23
N HIS A 882 -43.07 8.22 -6.34
CA HIS A 882 -41.73 8.33 -5.76
C HIS A 882 -41.44 7.16 -4.82
N TRP A 883 -42.46 6.62 -4.15
CA TRP A 883 -42.35 5.43 -3.32
C TRP A 883 -42.11 4.17 -4.15
N TYR A 884 -42.89 3.95 -5.21
CA TYR A 884 -42.71 2.82 -6.11
C TYR A 884 -41.39 2.89 -6.90
N ALA A 885 -40.98 4.09 -7.33
CA ALA A 885 -39.67 4.29 -7.96
C ALA A 885 -38.51 4.05 -6.97
N ALA A 886 -38.65 4.49 -5.72
CA ALA A 886 -37.69 4.17 -4.66
C ALA A 886 -37.63 2.66 -4.40
N LYS A 887 -38.76 1.94 -4.43
CA LYS A 887 -38.79 0.48 -4.30
C LYS A 887 -37.95 -0.20 -5.39
N ALA A 888 -38.14 0.17 -6.65
CA ALA A 888 -37.35 -0.37 -7.76
C ALA A 888 -35.84 -0.07 -7.61
N VAL A 889 -35.45 1.09 -7.07
CA VAL A 889 -34.05 1.39 -6.71
C VAL A 889 -33.53 0.47 -5.60
N MET A 890 -34.38 0.13 -4.62
CA MET A 890 -34.04 -0.82 -3.54
C MET A 890 -33.96 -2.27 -4.04
N ASP A 891 -34.77 -2.67 -5.05
CA ASP A 891 -34.66 -3.97 -5.72
C ASP A 891 -33.28 -4.11 -6.40
N VAL A 892 -32.81 -3.07 -7.12
CA VAL A 892 -31.45 -3.06 -7.71
C VAL A 892 -30.37 -3.15 -6.63
N ARG A 893 -30.54 -2.44 -5.51
CA ARG A 893 -29.63 -2.50 -4.36
C ARG A 893 -29.54 -3.92 -3.78
N GLU A 894 -30.67 -4.59 -3.60
CA GLU A 894 -30.70 -5.97 -3.11
C GLU A 894 -29.96 -6.92 -4.07
N HIS A 895 -30.17 -6.78 -5.38
CA HIS A 895 -29.45 -7.56 -6.38
C HIS A 895 -27.93 -7.38 -6.28
N VAL A 896 -27.45 -6.14 -6.16
CA VAL A 896 -26.02 -5.82 -6.00
C VAL A 896 -25.45 -6.40 -4.69
N ILE A 897 -26.18 -6.29 -3.58
CA ILE A 897 -25.78 -6.87 -2.28
C ILE A 897 -25.63 -8.39 -2.38
N ARG A 898 -26.62 -9.10 -2.94
CA ARG A 898 -26.58 -10.56 -3.13
C ARG A 898 -25.35 -10.98 -3.96
N GLY A 899 -25.06 -10.25 -5.04
CA GLY A 899 -23.86 -10.47 -5.86
C GLY A 899 -22.56 -10.26 -5.09
N LEU A 900 -22.44 -9.18 -4.32
CA LEU A 900 -21.24 -8.88 -3.53
C LEU A 900 -20.99 -9.86 -2.39
N VAL A 901 -22.03 -10.31 -1.69
CA VAL A 901 -21.89 -11.31 -0.61
C VAL A 901 -21.48 -12.67 -1.18
N SER A 902 -22.05 -13.07 -2.33
CA SER A 902 -21.65 -14.30 -3.04
C SER A 902 -20.17 -14.26 -3.49
N LEU A 903 -19.72 -13.12 -4.03
CA LEU A 903 -18.32 -12.90 -4.38
C LEU A 903 -17.40 -12.95 -3.15
N THR A 904 -17.82 -12.29 -2.06
CA THR A 904 -17.08 -12.25 -0.78
C THR A 904 -16.88 -13.66 -0.19
N ARG A 905 -17.95 -14.49 -0.18
CA ARG A 905 -17.87 -15.90 0.22
C ARG A 905 -16.85 -16.66 -0.66
N THR A 906 -16.96 -16.53 -1.98
CA THR A 906 -16.05 -17.17 -2.95
C THR A 906 -14.57 -16.78 -2.76
N MET A 907 -14.30 -15.50 -2.49
CA MET A 907 -12.93 -15.01 -2.22
C MET A 907 -12.39 -15.49 -0.88
N THR A 908 -13.22 -15.47 0.16
CA THR A 908 -12.85 -15.95 1.51
C THR A 908 -12.51 -17.44 1.49
N ASP A 909 -13.30 -18.24 0.77
CA ASP A 909 -13.05 -19.65 0.49
C ASP A 909 -11.68 -19.87 -0.18
N LYS A 910 -11.39 -19.11 -1.24
CA LYS A 910 -10.12 -19.21 -1.97
C LYS A 910 -8.93 -18.88 -1.08
N ILE A 911 -8.99 -17.76 -0.36
CA ILE A 911 -7.94 -17.32 0.59
C ILE A 911 -7.75 -18.37 1.69
N THR A 912 -8.83 -18.97 2.19
CA THR A 912 -8.78 -19.99 3.25
C THR A 912 -8.17 -21.31 2.74
N ARG A 913 -8.51 -21.74 1.52
CA ARG A 913 -7.90 -22.91 0.86
C ARG A 913 -6.41 -22.69 0.58
N GLU A 914 -6.03 -21.50 0.11
CA GLU A 914 -4.63 -21.14 -0.14
C GLU A 914 -3.82 -21.13 1.17
N ARG A 915 -4.32 -20.46 2.22
CA ARG A 915 -3.72 -20.48 3.57
C ARG A 915 -3.64 -21.90 4.15
N GLY A 916 -4.68 -22.70 3.98
CA GLY A 916 -4.71 -24.09 4.44
C GLY A 916 -3.69 -24.97 3.71
N ARG A 917 -3.52 -24.79 2.40
CA ARG A 917 -2.48 -25.45 1.59
C ARG A 917 -1.08 -25.05 2.07
N ASP A 918 -0.84 -23.76 2.27
CA ASP A 918 0.46 -23.26 2.73
C ASP A 918 0.78 -23.70 4.17
N GLN A 919 -0.20 -23.67 5.09
CA GLN A 919 -0.05 -24.25 6.43
C GLN A 919 0.16 -25.77 6.40
N GLY A 920 -0.47 -26.48 5.47
CA GLY A 920 -0.26 -27.92 5.26
C GLY A 920 1.17 -28.23 4.82
N VAL A 921 1.69 -27.48 3.85
CA VAL A 921 3.10 -27.57 3.42
C VAL A 921 4.05 -27.24 4.57
N LEU A 922 3.80 -26.15 5.30
CA LEU A 922 4.60 -25.76 6.48
C LEU A 922 4.64 -26.87 7.55
N ARG A 923 3.48 -27.44 7.92
CA ARG A 923 3.40 -28.54 8.91
C ARG A 923 4.08 -29.82 8.43
N ALA A 924 3.93 -30.18 7.16
CA ALA A 924 4.59 -31.34 6.57
C ALA A 924 6.12 -31.17 6.56
N SER A 925 6.61 -30.00 6.14
CA SER A 925 8.04 -29.66 6.16
C SER A 925 8.61 -29.60 7.57
N ALA A 926 7.90 -29.00 8.53
CA ALA A 926 8.31 -28.98 9.94
C ALA A 926 8.43 -30.39 10.53
N SER A 927 7.41 -31.24 10.35
CA SER A 927 7.46 -32.63 10.85
C SER A 927 8.53 -33.47 10.15
N ALA A 928 8.83 -33.22 8.87
CA ALA A 928 9.93 -33.88 8.16
C ALA A 928 11.29 -33.46 8.71
N SER A 929 11.50 -32.16 8.98
CA SER A 929 12.73 -31.62 9.57
C SER A 929 12.94 -32.11 11.01
N GLU A 930 11.91 -32.08 11.86
CA GLU A 930 11.94 -32.61 13.22
C GLU A 930 12.34 -34.10 13.23
N LYS A 931 11.71 -34.92 12.38
CA LYS A 931 12.08 -36.34 12.22
C LYS A 931 13.47 -36.55 11.65
N HIS A 932 14.03 -35.59 10.90
CA HIS A 932 15.40 -35.67 10.39
C HIS A 932 16.41 -35.31 11.48
N GLU A 933 16.19 -34.21 12.19
CA GLU A 933 17.03 -33.74 13.27
C GLU A 933 17.12 -34.76 14.42
N THR A 934 15.99 -35.36 14.82
CA THR A 934 15.98 -36.44 15.82
C THR A 934 16.85 -37.63 15.38
N ARG A 935 16.74 -38.06 14.11
CA ARG A 935 17.56 -39.17 13.58
C ARG A 935 19.05 -38.85 13.59
N GLU A 936 19.44 -37.64 13.19
CA GLU A 936 20.85 -37.23 13.19
C GLU A 936 21.41 -37.06 14.61
N ARG A 937 20.61 -36.55 15.56
CA ARG A 937 21.01 -36.45 16.98
C ARG A 937 21.18 -37.84 17.62
N THR A 938 20.25 -38.77 17.41
CA THR A 938 20.40 -40.17 17.86
C THR A 938 21.63 -40.83 17.22
N ARG A 939 21.89 -40.58 15.93
CA ARG A 939 23.09 -41.09 15.22
C ARG A 939 24.40 -40.53 15.79
N ALA A 940 24.45 -39.23 16.09
CA ALA A 940 25.63 -38.59 16.68
C ALA A 940 25.90 -39.10 18.11
N ALA A 941 24.86 -39.22 18.94
CA ALA A 941 24.96 -39.82 20.27
C ALA A 941 25.47 -41.27 20.20
N LEU A 942 24.94 -42.06 19.27
CA LEU A 942 25.36 -43.44 19.04
C LEU A 942 26.81 -43.56 18.60
N ALA A 943 27.29 -42.69 17.71
CA ALA A 943 28.69 -42.68 17.28
C ALA A 943 29.67 -42.43 18.45
N VAL A 944 29.40 -41.42 19.29
CA VAL A 944 30.25 -41.10 20.45
C VAL A 944 30.19 -42.19 21.52
N THR A 945 28.99 -42.71 21.80
CA THR A 945 28.79 -43.81 22.77
C THR A 945 29.48 -45.09 22.31
N SER A 946 29.42 -45.41 21.01
CA SER A 946 30.12 -46.56 20.41
C SER A 946 31.64 -46.43 20.57
N GLY A 947 32.20 -45.24 20.31
CA GLY A 947 33.62 -44.96 20.49
C GLY A 947 34.08 -45.12 21.94
N VAL A 948 33.28 -44.66 22.91
CA VAL A 948 33.55 -44.87 24.34
C VAL A 948 33.54 -46.34 24.72
N VAL A 949 32.55 -47.12 24.27
CA VAL A 949 32.48 -48.57 24.54
C VAL A 949 33.64 -49.32 23.87
N ALA A 950 34.06 -48.93 22.66
CA ALA A 950 35.22 -49.48 21.98
C ALA A 950 36.54 -49.18 22.73
N ASN A 951 36.71 -47.95 23.23
CA ASN A 951 37.88 -47.58 24.03
C ASN A 951 37.94 -48.32 25.37
N LEU A 952 36.79 -48.49 26.05
CA LEU A 952 36.69 -49.32 27.25
C LEU A 952 37.07 -50.79 26.97
N ARG A 953 36.57 -51.36 25.87
CA ARG A 953 36.94 -52.72 25.40
C ARG A 953 38.46 -52.82 25.16
N ALA A 954 39.05 -51.86 24.45
CA ALA A 954 40.49 -51.83 24.16
C ALA A 954 41.35 -51.67 25.41
N GLY A 955 40.84 -50.97 26.43
CA GLY A 955 41.45 -50.86 27.76
C GLY A 955 41.30 -52.11 28.65
N GLY A 956 40.68 -53.18 28.16
CA GLY A 956 40.48 -54.43 28.91
C GLY A 956 39.29 -54.40 29.89
N ALA A 957 38.41 -53.41 29.82
CA ALA A 957 37.22 -53.38 30.66
C ALA A 957 36.20 -54.46 30.23
N THR A 958 35.72 -55.24 31.19
CA THR A 958 34.72 -56.31 30.98
C THR A 958 33.30 -55.89 31.35
N ARG A 959 33.15 -54.83 32.14
CA ARG A 959 31.87 -54.26 32.61
C ARG A 959 31.97 -52.73 32.56
N THR A 960 30.83 -52.06 32.34
CA THR A 960 30.67 -50.61 32.51
C THR A 960 29.26 -50.27 33.03
N THR A 961 29.00 -48.99 33.29
CA THR A 961 27.70 -48.49 33.78
C THR A 961 27.21 -47.24 33.05
N ILE A 962 25.90 -46.94 33.08
CA ILE A 962 25.32 -45.72 32.49
C ILE A 962 26.02 -44.44 32.99
N PRO A 963 26.27 -44.23 34.31
CA PRO A 963 26.99 -43.05 34.79
C PRO A 963 28.43 -42.97 34.28
N GLU A 964 29.11 -44.12 34.13
CA GLU A 964 30.48 -44.19 33.61
C GLU A 964 30.53 -43.88 32.10
N ILE A 965 29.61 -44.45 31.30
CA ILE A 965 29.45 -44.10 29.89
C ILE A 965 29.09 -42.61 29.76
N MET A 966 28.19 -42.08 30.59
CA MET A 966 27.81 -40.65 30.56
C MET A 966 29.00 -39.73 30.91
N LYS A 967 29.84 -40.13 31.86
CA LYS A 967 31.08 -39.43 32.21
C LYS A 967 32.06 -39.47 31.03
N LEU A 968 32.38 -40.65 30.51
CA LEU A 968 33.37 -40.83 29.44
C LEU A 968 32.91 -40.22 28.11
N THR A 969 31.61 -40.24 27.80
CA THR A 969 31.07 -39.51 26.63
C THR A 969 31.19 -38.01 26.81
N THR A 970 30.97 -37.48 28.03
CA THR A 970 31.24 -36.06 28.35
C THR A 970 32.72 -35.71 28.18
N GLU A 971 33.63 -36.55 28.69
CA GLU A 971 35.08 -36.37 28.56
C GLU A 971 35.55 -36.49 27.10
N ALA A 972 34.87 -37.29 26.28
CA ALA A 972 35.05 -37.37 24.81
C ALA A 972 34.38 -36.21 24.04
N GLY A 973 33.90 -35.16 24.71
CA GLY A 973 33.34 -33.96 24.08
C GLY A 973 31.86 -34.05 23.68
N ALA A 974 31.09 -35.01 24.20
CA ALA A 974 29.65 -35.07 23.95
C ALA A 974 28.93 -33.84 24.51
N THR A 975 28.20 -33.14 23.63
CA THR A 975 27.38 -31.98 23.99
C THR A 975 26.22 -32.38 24.91
N SER A 976 25.61 -31.40 25.59
CA SER A 976 24.37 -31.60 26.35
C SER A 976 23.25 -32.23 25.50
N ALA A 977 23.16 -31.86 24.22
CA ALA A 977 22.23 -32.44 23.26
C ALA A 977 22.50 -33.93 22.99
N ASN A 978 23.76 -34.33 22.78
CA ASN A 978 24.11 -35.74 22.55
C ASN A 978 23.77 -36.61 23.78
N ARG A 979 23.95 -36.09 24.99
CA ARG A 979 23.67 -36.83 26.24
C ARG A 979 22.17 -37.07 26.47
N ALA A 980 21.28 -36.24 25.93
CA ALA A 980 19.83 -36.47 26.00
C ALA A 980 19.41 -37.77 25.28
N PHE A 981 20.16 -38.18 24.25
CA PHE A 981 19.91 -39.40 23.46
C PHE A 981 20.78 -40.60 23.90
N LEU A 982 21.48 -40.51 25.04
CA LEU A 982 22.40 -41.55 25.52
C LEU A 982 21.70 -42.90 25.76
N TYR A 983 20.49 -42.89 26.33
CA TYR A 983 19.75 -44.13 26.60
C TYR A 983 19.34 -44.86 25.32
N GLU A 984 18.99 -44.14 24.25
CA GLU A 984 18.69 -44.73 22.94
C GLU A 984 19.95 -45.27 22.26
N ALA A 985 21.08 -44.57 22.40
CA ALA A 985 22.38 -45.04 21.93
C ALA A 985 22.81 -46.35 22.63
N VAL A 986 22.67 -46.43 23.96
CA VAL A 986 22.96 -47.64 24.72
C VAL A 986 21.99 -48.77 24.36
N ALA A 987 20.70 -48.49 24.19
CA ALA A 987 19.72 -49.48 23.74
C ALA A 987 20.08 -50.09 22.37
N GLN A 988 20.54 -49.27 21.42
CA GLN A 988 21.04 -49.78 20.13
C GLN A 988 22.33 -50.61 20.26
N LEU A 989 23.27 -50.19 21.12
CA LEU A 989 24.48 -50.97 21.39
C LEU A 989 24.21 -52.33 22.06
N VAL A 990 23.14 -52.43 22.86
CA VAL A 990 22.64 -53.70 23.39
C VAL A 990 21.99 -54.55 22.29
N ALA A 991 21.16 -53.95 21.43
CA ALA A 991 20.56 -54.64 20.30
C ALA A 991 21.61 -55.17 19.29
N TRP A 992 22.74 -54.48 19.14
CA TRP A 992 23.89 -54.90 18.33
C TRP A 992 24.87 -55.83 19.08
N GLY A 993 24.55 -56.25 20.31
CA GLY A 993 25.38 -57.17 21.11
C GLY A 993 26.75 -56.62 21.52
N SER A 994 27.01 -55.32 21.34
CA SER A 994 28.26 -54.68 21.80
C SER A 994 28.28 -54.45 23.31
N LEU A 995 27.10 -54.24 23.89
CA LEU A 995 26.83 -54.28 25.32
C LEU A 995 25.84 -55.42 25.61
N ILE A 996 25.97 -56.04 26.79
CA ILE A 996 25.07 -57.10 27.26
C ILE A 996 24.49 -56.66 28.60
N SER A 997 23.17 -56.48 28.67
CA SER A 997 22.48 -56.05 29.90
C SER A 997 22.69 -57.03 31.05
N THR A 998 22.90 -56.51 32.26
CA THR A 998 22.96 -57.32 33.49
C THR A 998 21.65 -57.23 34.27
N PRO A 999 21.46 -57.99 35.37
CA PRO A 999 20.30 -57.83 36.25
C PRO A 999 20.22 -56.44 36.92
N ASP A 1000 21.35 -55.73 36.97
CA ASP A 1000 21.46 -54.33 37.39
C ASP A 1000 21.23 -53.42 36.16
N LYS A 1001 20.17 -52.61 36.20
CA LYS A 1001 19.65 -51.86 35.03
C LYS A 1001 20.63 -50.81 34.50
N ASP A 1002 21.51 -50.30 35.35
CA ASP A 1002 22.50 -49.30 34.99
C ASP A 1002 23.85 -49.93 34.63
N ALA A 1003 23.98 -51.26 34.63
CA ALA A 1003 25.24 -51.95 34.38
C ALA A 1003 25.18 -52.96 33.22
N TYR A 1004 26.25 -52.95 32.42
CA TYR A 1004 26.36 -53.66 31.17
C TYR A 1004 27.71 -54.38 31.08
N MET A 1005 27.72 -55.63 30.65
CA MET A 1005 28.96 -56.33 30.27
C MET A 1005 29.38 -55.87 28.87
N ILE A 1006 30.68 -55.66 28.67
CA ILE A 1006 31.25 -55.29 27.37
C ILE A 1006 31.61 -56.58 26.64
N ALA A 1007 31.05 -56.81 25.45
CA ALA A 1007 31.40 -57.96 24.63
C ALA A 1007 32.89 -57.94 24.27
N GLN A 1008 33.60 -59.07 24.46
CA GLN A 1008 35.06 -59.17 24.33
C GLN A 1008 35.53 -59.65 22.95
N ALA A 1009 34.62 -60.16 22.13
CA ALA A 1009 34.80 -60.34 20.69
C ALA A 1009 33.89 -59.34 19.96
N GLU A 1010 34.29 -58.86 18.76
CA GLU A 1010 33.33 -58.17 17.90
C GLU A 1010 32.26 -59.18 17.45
N PRO A 1011 30.96 -58.93 17.67
CA PRO A 1011 29.93 -59.77 17.10
C PRO A 1011 29.96 -59.64 15.58
N GLU A 1012 29.98 -60.79 14.89
CA GLU A 1012 29.92 -60.87 13.43
C GLU A 1012 28.48 -60.59 12.98
N ALA A 1013 28.13 -59.30 12.94
CA ALA A 1013 26.84 -58.78 12.52
C ALA A 1013 27.04 -57.63 11.53
N ASP A 1014 26.21 -57.58 10.48
CA ASP A 1014 26.33 -56.67 9.34
C ASP A 1014 26.66 -55.23 9.76
N ARG A 1015 27.85 -54.76 9.37
CA ARG A 1015 28.06 -53.31 9.23
C ARG A 1015 27.05 -52.83 8.19
N PRO A 1016 26.24 -51.80 8.46
CA PRO A 1016 25.43 -51.22 7.41
C PRO A 1016 26.37 -50.67 6.33
N THR A 1017 26.44 -51.36 5.19
CA THR A 1017 26.89 -50.74 3.94
C THR A 1017 26.11 -49.43 3.78
N PRO A 1018 26.75 -48.34 3.33
CA PRO A 1018 26.04 -47.10 3.11
C PRO A 1018 24.92 -47.37 2.13
N ALA A 1019 23.68 -47.29 2.62
CA ALA A 1019 22.52 -47.54 1.79
C ALA A 1019 22.55 -46.53 0.63
N SER A 1020 22.78 -47.04 -0.58
CA SER A 1020 22.44 -46.31 -1.79
C SER A 1020 20.99 -45.86 -1.62
N GLY A 1021 20.77 -44.54 -1.68
CA GLY A 1021 19.42 -43.99 -1.57
C GLY A 1021 18.49 -44.67 -2.57
N PRO A 1022 17.17 -44.76 -2.29
CA PRO A 1022 16.24 -45.49 -3.14
C PRO A 1022 16.39 -45.02 -4.58
N GLN A 1023 16.88 -45.91 -5.45
CA GLN A 1023 17.01 -45.62 -6.87
C GLN A 1023 15.62 -45.25 -7.37
N ARG A 1024 15.45 -44.00 -7.80
CA ARG A 1024 14.31 -43.64 -8.63
C ARG A 1024 14.37 -44.57 -9.85
N PRO A 1025 13.28 -45.29 -10.22
CA PRO A 1025 13.25 -45.96 -11.50
C PRO A 1025 13.48 -44.91 -12.59
N GLY A 1026 14.52 -45.11 -13.41
CA GLY A 1026 14.82 -44.24 -14.53
C GLY A 1026 13.65 -44.22 -15.53
N PRO A 1027 13.48 -43.13 -16.30
CA PRO A 1027 12.39 -43.03 -17.26
C PRO A 1027 12.53 -44.11 -18.34
N THR A 1028 11.55 -45.00 -18.43
CA THR A 1028 11.40 -45.93 -19.56
C THR A 1028 11.04 -45.14 -20.82
N PRO A 1029 11.85 -45.21 -21.89
CA PRO A 1029 11.49 -44.54 -23.14
C PRO A 1029 10.43 -45.37 -23.88
N GLY A 1030 9.21 -44.83 -23.98
CA GLY A 1030 8.17 -45.36 -24.87
C GLY A 1030 6.90 -45.85 -24.17
N ALA A 1031 6.06 -44.90 -23.71
CA ALA A 1031 4.62 -45.11 -23.55
C ALA A 1031 3.89 -43.80 -23.91
N PRO A 1032 2.84 -43.82 -24.74
CA PRO A 1032 2.06 -42.62 -25.06
C PRO A 1032 1.23 -42.18 -23.83
N PRO A 1033 0.89 -40.88 -23.71
CA PRO A 1033 0.16 -40.36 -22.55
C PRO A 1033 -1.29 -40.89 -22.53
N PRO A 1034 -1.82 -41.29 -21.36
CA PRO A 1034 -3.22 -41.68 -21.24
C PRO A 1034 -4.14 -40.44 -21.32
N THR A 1035 -5.25 -40.60 -22.03
CA THR A 1035 -6.30 -39.58 -22.18
C THR A 1035 -7.01 -39.31 -20.87
N LEU A 1036 -7.24 -38.02 -20.56
CA LEU A 1036 -8.11 -37.58 -19.47
C LEU A 1036 -9.57 -37.98 -19.75
N SER A 1037 -10.04 -39.02 -19.07
CA SER A 1037 -11.47 -39.34 -18.95
C SER A 1037 -12.02 -38.77 -17.64
N THR A 1038 -13.08 -37.96 -17.79
CA THR A 1038 -14.01 -37.50 -16.75
C THR A 1038 -14.39 -38.54 -15.70
N ILE A 1039 -14.55 -38.09 -14.44
CA ILE A 1039 -15.55 -38.43 -13.40
C ILE A 1039 -15.17 -37.60 -12.15
N GLY A 1040 -16.06 -36.97 -11.36
CA GLY A 1040 -17.51 -36.97 -11.42
C GLY A 1040 -18.18 -37.48 -10.13
N ALA A 1041 -17.93 -36.82 -8.99
CA ALA A 1041 -18.71 -36.91 -7.74
C ALA A 1041 -18.37 -35.69 -6.86
#